data_AF-A0AAN6M4G0-F1
#
_entry.id   AF-A0AAN6M4G0-F1
#
_cell.length_a   1.000
_cell.length_b   1.000
_cell.length_c   1.000
_cell.angle_alpha   90.00
_cell.angle_beta   90.00
_cell.angle_gamma   90.00
#
_symmetry.space_group_name_H-M   'P 1'
#
loop_
_entity.id
_entity.type
_entity.pdbx_description
1 polymer ?
#
loop_
_entity_poly.entity_id
_entity_poly.type
_entity_poly.pdbx_seq_one_letter_code
_entity_poly.pdbx_strand_id
1 'polypeptide(L)'
;MTKSHAIPAPPIAVAPDIAKSDLDSGASASDSEVHTTGATFNSAGLKARFYRPIDSYEGLHRYDPEFVWEPEEERKVVRKIDKKICTWVCLMFFALQLDRGNISQALSDNLLSDLGMNTNDYNYGQTIFLGSFLAAELPSQLISKKLGPDNWIPIQMVSWSLVASMQAFLSGRKSFFACRALLGLIEGGFIPDNILYLSYFYTGFELPARLSWFWVSYQSTQIVSAFLAFGILRMRGYNGMAGWRWLFALEGMLTGLIGIVSYFYLPPSPCQTASKFRGKNGWFNEREEKIMVNRILVDDPSKGDMHNRQALTPRMLWDCLSDYHMWPIYLIGLTWLIPTQPMTSYLTLNLRSLGFNTFETNLLTIPAYVLFIIQLLFWTWLSEKINQRFLVGLCSQIWVLPLLIALEVLPKAASPWARWAISTLMVGHPYVHAILVAITSRNAGTVRTRTVASALYNMCVQAGSMIGQNVYRDDDKPLYRTGNKALIGVVAFNLFVFVGAKLYYVWVNKKRDKEWNAMSRTEKETYLETTTAKGNKRLDFRAGSRDSALTNHGYHQATRLGAHFAGLGLVFTHIFSSHLQRAAKTAALIRDAQVMRGTTSSATEPPAVVTLPILMEQDFGFYEGKKFSERVADGKHPVKQHHQARKASGEFVDVESKDSLGQRADTFLDDHLLPLLGSKAESIDPVIAIVSHGIMLSSLWKRLLSRLPERSVKLTKELAATASVTLEHLGGWSNTGYLELHMSHAALDPPSVSSAVTPDVPILTSSPSPVPRPESLTPAATCTDDSPRLPVASPVRLTETTGVSKICMLSPGWSTVICTINGKDHLTGLKRTGGGVGSSRHDDLQKSIEYFFKRRKIG
;
A
#
# COMPACT_ATOMS: atom_id res chain seq x y z
N MET A 1 -0.74 47.32 47.21
CA MET A 1 -1.11 46.38 48.28
C MET A 1 -2.57 46.02 48.08
N THR A 2 -2.90 44.92 47.39
CA THR A 2 -2.96 43.52 47.88
C THR A 2 -4.19 43.20 48.74
N LYS A 3 -5.17 42.53 48.14
CA LYS A 3 -5.62 41.19 48.59
C LYS A 3 -6.26 40.43 47.42
N SER A 4 -6.33 39.12 47.54
CA SER A 4 -6.82 38.18 46.53
C SER A 4 -8.10 37.51 47.01
N HIS A 5 -9.00 37.19 46.08
CA HIS A 5 -9.98 36.12 46.24
C HIS A 5 -10.12 35.34 44.93
N ALA A 6 -10.09 34.01 45.01
CA ALA A 6 -10.34 33.10 43.90
C ALA A 6 -11.81 32.67 43.88
N ILE A 7 -12.31 32.28 42.70
CA ILE A 7 -13.67 31.76 42.49
C ILE A 7 -13.55 30.29 42.07
N PRO A 8 -14.33 29.36 42.66
CA PRO A 8 -14.21 27.92 42.42
C PRO A 8 -14.88 27.47 41.11
N ALA A 9 -14.50 26.28 40.63
CA ALA A 9 -15.10 25.63 39.47
C ALA A 9 -16.45 24.94 39.82
N PRO A 10 -17.38 24.81 38.85
CA PRO A 10 -18.67 24.13 39.06
C PRO A 10 -18.52 22.59 39.13
N PRO A 11 -19.48 21.88 39.77
CA PRO A 11 -19.40 20.44 40.02
C PRO A 11 -19.71 19.57 38.80
N ILE A 12 -19.23 18.33 38.84
CA ILE A 12 -19.52 17.27 37.86
C ILE A 12 -20.96 16.77 38.09
N ALA A 13 -21.79 16.78 37.04
CA ALA A 13 -23.13 16.22 37.10
C ALA A 13 -23.12 14.69 36.98
N VAL A 14 -23.85 14.01 37.86
CA VAL A 14 -24.07 12.56 37.83
C VAL A 14 -25.16 12.24 36.81
N ALA A 15 -24.99 11.15 36.06
CA ALA A 15 -25.99 10.70 35.08
C ALA A 15 -27.23 10.10 35.78
N PRO A 16 -28.46 10.35 35.28
CA PRO A 16 -29.67 9.79 35.86
C PRO A 16 -29.85 8.31 35.47
N ASP A 17 -30.36 7.51 36.41
CA ASP A 17 -30.88 6.17 36.11
C ASP A 17 -32.09 6.24 35.15
N ILE A 18 -32.16 5.27 34.24
CA ILE A 18 -33.36 5.02 33.40
C ILE A 18 -33.83 3.59 33.68
N ALA A 19 -35.14 3.44 33.85
CA ALA A 19 -35.75 2.28 34.51
C ALA A 19 -35.71 0.97 33.71
N LYS A 20 -35.78 -0.15 34.43
CA LYS A 20 -36.04 -1.48 33.89
C LYS A 20 -37.55 -1.71 33.68
N SER A 21 -38.02 -1.60 32.45
CA SER A 21 -39.27 -2.24 32.00
C SER A 21 -39.32 -2.26 30.47
N ASP A 22 -38.92 -3.37 29.86
CA ASP A 22 -39.84 -4.27 29.14
C ASP A 22 -39.04 -5.41 28.47
N LEU A 23 -39.63 -6.61 28.45
CA LEU A 23 -39.03 -7.83 27.91
C LEU A 23 -39.76 -8.26 26.61
N ASP A 24 -39.13 -9.20 25.91
CA ASP A 24 -39.66 -9.95 24.76
C ASP A 24 -40.09 -9.16 23.51
N SER A 25 -39.11 -8.97 22.62
CA SER A 25 -39.26 -9.53 21.27
C SER A 25 -37.90 -9.95 20.69
N GLY A 26 -37.81 -11.20 20.22
CA GLY A 26 -36.55 -11.80 19.79
C GLY A 26 -36.21 -11.47 18.34
N ALA A 27 -35.07 -10.81 18.13
CA ALA A 27 -34.40 -10.72 16.83
C ALA A 27 -32.90 -11.00 17.01
N SER A 28 -32.36 -11.99 16.30
CA SER A 28 -30.97 -12.42 16.45
C SER A 28 -30.00 -11.38 15.89
N ALA A 29 -29.23 -10.74 16.76
CA ALA A 29 -28.08 -9.95 16.33
C ALA A 29 -27.04 -10.86 15.68
N SER A 30 -26.65 -10.57 14.43
CA SER A 30 -25.61 -11.28 13.70
C SER A 30 -24.35 -10.43 13.60
N ASP A 31 -23.23 -10.93 14.12
CA ASP A 31 -21.94 -10.24 14.09
C ASP A 31 -21.51 -9.89 12.66
N SER A 32 -21.32 -8.59 12.41
CA SER A 32 -20.92 -8.05 11.11
C SER A 32 -19.56 -7.35 11.22
N GLU A 33 -18.48 -8.09 10.95
CA GLU A 33 -17.10 -7.59 10.98
C GLU A 33 -16.91 -6.36 10.06
N VAL A 34 -16.51 -5.22 10.61
CA VAL A 34 -16.23 -4.00 9.83
C VAL A 34 -14.94 -4.17 9.01
N HIS A 35 -15.07 -4.12 7.69
CA HIS A 35 -13.93 -4.19 6.77
C HIS A 35 -13.03 -2.94 6.84
N THR A 36 -11.80 -3.08 7.35
CA THR A 36 -10.73 -2.08 7.23
C THR A 36 -9.54 -2.65 6.46
N THR A 37 -9.05 -1.96 5.41
CA THR A 37 -8.16 -2.60 4.40
C THR A 37 -6.84 -1.90 4.04
N GLY A 38 -6.21 -1.19 4.98
CA GLY A 38 -4.80 -0.79 4.78
C GLY A 38 -4.29 0.37 5.62
N ALA A 39 -4.60 0.38 6.91
CA ALA A 39 -4.24 1.46 7.82
C ALA A 39 -2.71 1.74 7.84
N THR A 40 -2.36 3.00 8.13
CA THR A 40 -0.97 3.47 8.30
C THR A 40 -0.40 3.07 9.68
N PHE A 41 -1.26 2.61 10.59
CA PHE A 41 -0.97 2.12 11.92
C PHE A 41 -1.62 0.74 12.10
N ASN A 42 -1.09 -0.10 12.98
CA ASN A 42 -1.64 -1.45 13.20
C ASN A 42 -2.64 -1.44 14.37
N SER A 43 -3.94 -1.37 14.06
CA SER A 43 -5.03 -1.16 15.03
C SER A 43 -5.94 -2.39 15.27
N ALA A 44 -5.50 -3.58 14.89
CA ALA A 44 -6.30 -4.80 15.03
C ALA A 44 -6.64 -5.12 16.50
N GLY A 45 -7.91 -5.35 16.81
CA GLY A 45 -8.39 -5.77 18.15
C GLY A 45 -8.79 -4.64 19.11
N LEU A 46 -8.75 -3.37 18.71
CA LEU A 46 -9.09 -2.24 19.57
C LEU A 46 -10.58 -1.82 19.46
N LYS A 47 -11.18 -1.39 20.58
CA LYS A 47 -12.60 -1.01 20.66
C LYS A 47 -12.90 0.26 19.87
N ALA A 48 -13.94 0.26 19.03
CA ALA A 48 -14.34 1.40 18.21
C ALA A 48 -14.69 2.70 18.99
N ARG A 49 -15.00 2.57 20.30
CA ARG A 49 -15.44 3.67 21.18
C ARG A 49 -14.39 4.78 21.41
N PHE A 50 -13.12 4.58 21.04
CA PHE A 50 -12.05 5.58 21.24
C PHE A 50 -12.04 6.75 20.23
N TYR A 51 -12.95 6.77 19.26
CA TYR A 51 -12.85 7.64 18.07
C TYR A 51 -14.08 8.53 17.80
N ARG A 52 -14.78 8.98 18.86
CA ARG A 52 -15.84 9.99 18.72
C ARG A 52 -15.25 11.35 18.25
N PRO A 53 -15.79 11.99 17.20
CA PRO A 53 -15.37 13.34 16.80
C PRO A 53 -15.58 14.39 17.89
N ILE A 54 -14.88 15.53 17.77
CA ILE A 54 -15.06 16.68 18.68
C ILE A 54 -16.46 17.28 18.53
N ASP A 55 -16.98 17.91 19.60
CA ASP A 55 -18.35 18.46 19.62
C ASP A 55 -18.62 19.57 18.59
N SER A 56 -17.56 20.17 18.02
CA SER A 56 -17.63 21.16 16.94
C SER A 56 -17.46 20.58 15.53
N TYR A 57 -17.36 19.26 15.37
CA TYR A 57 -17.29 18.61 14.05
C TYR A 57 -18.64 18.71 13.32
N GLU A 58 -18.66 19.29 12.11
CA GLU A 58 -19.92 19.61 11.41
C GLU A 58 -20.76 18.38 11.02
N GLY A 59 -20.12 17.23 10.83
CA GLY A 59 -20.80 15.96 10.57
C GLY A 59 -21.32 15.24 11.82
N LEU A 60 -21.04 15.72 13.04
CA LEU A 60 -21.30 14.99 14.29
C LEU A 60 -22.76 14.57 14.46
N HIS A 61 -23.71 15.41 14.01
CA HIS A 61 -25.14 15.14 14.06
C HIS A 61 -25.58 13.93 13.18
N ARG A 62 -24.69 13.38 12.36
CA ARG A 62 -24.86 12.15 11.55
C ARG A 62 -23.75 11.12 11.81
N TYR A 63 -22.87 11.36 12.78
CA TYR A 63 -21.94 10.36 13.26
C TYR A 63 -22.70 9.33 14.10
N ASP A 64 -22.51 8.07 13.75
CA ASP A 64 -23.18 6.93 14.37
C ASP A 64 -22.24 5.72 14.23
N PRO A 65 -21.53 5.31 15.31
CA PRO A 65 -20.52 4.26 15.25
C PRO A 65 -21.11 2.86 15.09
N GLU A 66 -22.43 2.70 15.22
CA GLU A 66 -23.16 1.44 15.11
C GLU A 66 -24.01 1.39 13.81
N PHE A 67 -23.95 2.44 12.98
CA PHE A 67 -24.63 2.51 11.68
C PHE A 67 -23.98 1.62 10.62
N VAL A 68 -24.72 0.61 10.15
CA VAL A 68 -24.30 -0.32 9.09
C VAL A 68 -24.91 0.06 7.73
N TRP A 69 -24.11 -0.03 6.66
CA TRP A 69 -24.52 0.21 5.28
C TRP A 69 -23.99 -0.87 4.33
N GLU A 70 -24.72 -1.13 3.24
CA GLU A 70 -24.28 -2.09 2.23
C GLU A 70 -23.18 -1.50 1.33
N PRO A 71 -22.16 -2.28 0.91
CA PRO A 71 -21.12 -1.81 -0.02
C PRO A 71 -21.66 -1.31 -1.37
N GLU A 72 -22.89 -1.68 -1.75
CA GLU A 72 -23.56 -1.09 -2.90
C GLU A 72 -24.09 0.33 -2.68
N GLU A 73 -24.57 0.63 -1.48
CA GLU A 73 -25.04 1.98 -1.12
C GLU A 73 -23.88 2.95 -1.11
N GLU A 74 -22.74 2.55 -0.53
CA GLU A 74 -21.51 3.32 -0.57
C GLU A 74 -21.07 3.59 -2.02
N ARG A 75 -21.07 2.57 -2.90
CA ARG A 75 -20.75 2.77 -4.34
C ARG A 75 -21.73 3.72 -5.03
N LYS A 76 -23.01 3.72 -4.67
CA LYS A 76 -24.04 4.64 -5.21
C LYS A 76 -23.76 6.08 -4.73
N VAL A 77 -23.47 6.27 -3.44
CA VAL A 77 -23.07 7.55 -2.84
C VAL A 77 -21.78 8.09 -3.48
N VAL A 78 -20.73 7.28 -3.56
CA VAL A 78 -19.43 7.67 -4.10
C VAL A 78 -19.53 8.11 -5.56
N ARG A 79 -20.24 7.35 -6.42
CA ARG A 79 -20.50 7.77 -7.82
C ARG A 79 -21.27 9.10 -7.92
N LYS A 80 -22.14 9.39 -6.95
CA LYS A 80 -22.93 10.62 -6.87
C LYS A 80 -22.08 11.81 -6.40
N ILE A 81 -21.11 11.60 -5.51
CA ILE A 81 -20.05 12.57 -5.17
C ILE A 81 -19.12 12.78 -6.39
N ASP A 82 -18.65 11.71 -7.04
CA ASP A 82 -17.78 11.77 -8.23
C ASP A 82 -18.44 12.63 -9.33
N LYS A 83 -19.71 12.36 -9.65
CA LYS A 83 -20.47 13.10 -10.68
C LYS A 83 -20.69 14.59 -10.33
N LYS A 84 -20.99 14.92 -9.07
CA LYS A 84 -21.32 16.30 -8.63
C LYS A 84 -20.09 17.12 -8.23
N ILE A 85 -19.28 16.61 -7.30
CA ILE A 85 -18.12 17.31 -6.74
C ILE A 85 -16.90 17.17 -7.66
N CYS A 86 -16.48 15.93 -7.97
CA CYS A 86 -15.20 15.74 -8.66
C CYS A 86 -15.21 16.30 -10.08
N THR A 87 -16.28 16.08 -10.85
CA THR A 87 -16.44 16.69 -12.19
C THR A 87 -16.35 18.21 -12.14
N TRP A 88 -16.99 18.86 -11.16
CA TRP A 88 -16.98 20.33 -11.05
C TRP A 88 -15.61 20.86 -10.64
N VAL A 89 -14.94 20.20 -9.70
CA VAL A 89 -13.55 20.52 -9.30
C VAL A 89 -12.57 20.35 -10.48
N CYS A 90 -12.78 19.34 -11.34
CA CYS A 90 -12.00 19.17 -12.57
C CYS A 90 -12.29 20.27 -13.62
N LEU A 91 -13.52 20.82 -13.67
CA LEU A 91 -13.90 21.95 -14.53
C LEU A 91 -13.30 23.28 -14.04
N MET A 92 -13.33 23.55 -12.73
CA MET A 92 -12.68 24.73 -12.16
C MET A 92 -11.16 24.69 -12.38
N PHE A 93 -10.53 23.51 -12.26
CA PHE A 93 -9.11 23.34 -12.56
C PHE A 93 -8.79 23.39 -14.05
N PHE A 94 -9.71 22.94 -14.92
CA PHE A 94 -9.61 23.16 -16.36
C PHE A 94 -9.54 24.67 -16.67
N ALA A 95 -10.35 25.51 -16.01
CA ALA A 95 -10.34 26.96 -16.20
C ALA A 95 -9.01 27.61 -15.75
N LEU A 96 -8.49 27.26 -14.57
CA LEU A 96 -7.16 27.71 -14.12
C LEU A 96 -6.06 27.35 -15.14
N GLN A 97 -6.08 26.13 -15.67
CA GLN A 97 -5.03 25.64 -16.57
C GLN A 97 -5.17 26.18 -18.00
N LEU A 98 -6.32 26.74 -18.33
CA LEU A 98 -6.64 27.40 -19.58
C LEU A 98 -6.05 28.82 -19.54
N ASP A 99 -6.33 29.58 -18.47
CA ASP A 99 -5.67 30.87 -18.19
C ASP A 99 -4.13 30.75 -18.15
N ARG A 100 -3.59 29.67 -17.58
CA ARG A 100 -2.15 29.36 -17.58
C ARG A 100 -1.61 28.92 -18.93
N GLY A 101 -2.40 28.22 -19.75
CA GLY A 101 -2.04 27.84 -21.11
C GLY A 101 -1.83 29.06 -22.02
N ASN A 102 -2.63 30.11 -21.81
CA ASN A 102 -2.67 31.28 -22.69
C ASN A 102 -1.36 32.02 -22.87
N ILE A 103 -0.44 32.01 -21.90
CA ILE A 103 0.90 32.58 -22.13
C ILE A 103 1.73 31.75 -23.13
N SER A 104 1.66 30.42 -23.09
CA SER A 104 2.36 29.56 -24.05
C SER A 104 1.83 29.75 -25.48
N GLN A 105 0.51 29.93 -25.61
CA GLN A 105 -0.17 30.22 -26.87
C GLN A 105 0.13 31.65 -27.36
N ALA A 106 0.15 32.66 -26.48
CA ALA A 106 0.50 34.03 -26.83
C ALA A 106 1.95 34.19 -27.32
N LEU A 107 2.88 33.36 -26.83
CA LEU A 107 4.24 33.26 -27.39
C LEU A 107 4.27 32.71 -28.82
N SER A 108 3.28 31.89 -29.22
CA SER A 108 3.24 31.30 -30.57
C SER A 108 2.82 32.30 -31.66
N ASP A 109 2.03 33.32 -31.29
CA ASP A 109 1.77 34.52 -32.09
C ASP A 109 3.02 35.41 -32.09
N ASN A 110 3.00 36.53 -31.35
CA ASN A 110 4.01 37.59 -31.42
C ASN A 110 4.09 38.43 -30.11
N LEU A 111 3.64 37.90 -28.95
CA LEU A 111 3.52 38.65 -27.68
C LEU A 111 4.80 39.44 -27.30
N LEU A 112 5.98 38.86 -27.50
CA LEU A 112 7.25 39.47 -27.09
C LEU A 112 7.61 40.68 -27.96
N SER A 113 7.48 40.57 -29.28
CA SER A 113 7.70 41.69 -30.20
C SER A 113 6.65 42.79 -30.05
N ASP A 114 5.38 42.42 -29.87
CA ASP A 114 4.27 43.37 -29.69
C ASP A 114 4.37 44.20 -28.38
N LEU A 115 5.18 43.75 -27.42
CA LEU A 115 5.41 44.40 -26.13
C LEU A 115 6.86 44.90 -25.93
N GLY A 116 7.74 44.75 -26.93
CA GLY A 116 9.15 45.16 -26.84
C GLY A 116 9.95 44.42 -25.77
N MET A 117 9.66 43.13 -25.54
CA MET A 117 10.28 42.29 -24.51
C MET A 117 11.17 41.20 -25.11
N ASN A 118 12.22 40.79 -24.40
CA ASN A 118 13.05 39.63 -24.77
C ASN A 118 12.72 38.38 -23.94
N THR A 119 13.44 37.27 -24.16
CA THR A 119 13.22 36.02 -23.41
C THR A 119 13.62 36.14 -21.94
N ASN A 120 14.63 36.95 -21.57
CA ASN A 120 14.97 37.17 -20.17
C ASN A 120 13.84 37.95 -19.43
N ASP A 121 13.22 38.95 -20.07
CA ASP A 121 12.04 39.64 -19.52
C ASP A 121 10.89 38.65 -19.29
N TYR A 122 10.63 37.75 -20.25
CA TYR A 122 9.67 36.66 -20.07
C TYR A 122 10.00 35.78 -18.84
N ASN A 123 11.27 35.34 -18.71
CA ASN A 123 11.73 34.51 -17.60
C ASN A 123 11.54 35.21 -16.24
N TYR A 124 11.87 36.51 -16.16
CA TYR A 124 11.62 37.31 -14.95
C TYR A 124 10.13 37.40 -14.64
N GLY A 125 9.27 37.60 -15.64
CA GLY A 125 7.81 37.60 -15.45
C GLY A 125 7.25 36.27 -14.93
N GLN A 126 7.76 35.13 -15.40
CA GLN A 126 7.39 33.81 -14.87
C GLN A 126 7.93 33.57 -13.45
N THR A 127 9.15 34.04 -13.16
CA THR A 127 9.76 33.96 -11.83
C THR A 127 8.98 34.80 -10.81
N ILE A 128 8.52 36.00 -11.20
CA ILE A 128 7.64 36.85 -10.39
C ILE A 128 6.30 36.15 -10.13
N PHE A 129 5.67 35.60 -11.17
CA PHE A 129 4.42 34.84 -11.03
C PHE A 129 4.56 33.68 -10.04
N LEU A 130 5.56 32.81 -10.21
CA LEU A 130 5.77 31.66 -9.33
C LEU A 130 6.17 32.07 -7.90
N GLY A 131 6.95 33.15 -7.74
CA GLY A 131 7.31 33.70 -6.43
C GLY A 131 6.08 34.23 -5.67
N SER A 132 5.22 34.99 -6.34
CA SER A 132 3.96 35.48 -5.77
C SER A 132 2.97 34.35 -5.50
N PHE A 133 2.90 33.33 -6.38
CA PHE A 133 2.11 32.11 -6.16
C PHE A 133 2.55 31.36 -4.91
N LEU A 134 3.86 31.10 -4.78
CA LEU A 134 4.44 30.39 -3.65
C LEU A 134 4.25 31.15 -2.33
N ALA A 135 4.35 32.48 -2.35
CA ALA A 135 4.11 33.33 -1.19
C ALA A 135 2.63 33.34 -0.77
N ALA A 136 1.69 33.17 -1.70
CA ALA A 136 0.26 33.15 -1.44
C ALA A 136 -0.32 31.77 -1.08
N GLU A 137 0.36 30.67 -1.43
CA GLU A 137 -0.12 29.29 -1.23
C GLU A 137 -0.53 29.01 0.24
N LEU A 138 0.37 29.26 1.20
CA LEU A 138 0.08 29.05 2.63
C LEU A 138 -0.91 30.07 3.23
N PRO A 139 -0.79 31.41 3.02
CA PRO A 139 -1.80 32.36 3.48
C PRO A 139 -3.20 32.07 2.94
N SER A 140 -3.31 31.67 1.67
CA SER A 140 -4.59 31.38 1.04
C SER A 140 -5.24 30.14 1.66
N GLN A 141 -4.49 29.06 1.97
CA GLN A 141 -5.02 27.93 2.75
C GLN A 141 -5.56 28.33 4.14
N LEU A 142 -4.95 29.31 4.82
CA LEU A 142 -5.43 29.81 6.11
C LEU A 142 -6.75 30.58 5.97
N ILE A 143 -6.87 31.41 4.92
CA ILE A 143 -8.09 32.15 4.58
C ILE A 143 -9.21 31.17 4.18
N SER A 144 -8.89 30.21 3.32
CA SER A 144 -9.73 29.10 2.87
C SER A 144 -10.34 28.31 4.03
N LYS A 145 -9.51 27.94 5.01
CA LYS A 145 -10.00 27.33 6.26
C LYS A 145 -10.98 28.26 7.00
N LYS A 146 -10.62 29.53 7.21
CA LYS A 146 -11.46 30.47 7.98
C LYS A 146 -12.81 30.80 7.31
N LEU A 147 -12.82 31.01 5.98
CA LEU A 147 -14.01 31.41 5.22
C LEU A 147 -14.83 30.22 4.69
N GLY A 148 -14.23 29.03 4.64
CA GLY A 148 -14.75 27.88 3.91
C GLY A 148 -14.31 27.87 2.44
N PRO A 149 -13.75 26.76 1.91
CA PRO A 149 -13.35 26.66 0.51
C PRO A 149 -14.52 26.87 -0.47
N ASP A 150 -15.75 26.60 -0.02
CA ASP A 150 -17.01 26.85 -0.73
C ASP A 150 -17.18 28.31 -1.18
N ASN A 151 -16.68 29.27 -0.39
CA ASN A 151 -16.70 30.69 -0.74
C ASN A 151 -15.36 31.14 -1.34
N TRP A 152 -14.26 30.68 -0.76
CA TRP A 152 -12.92 31.18 -1.07
C TRP A 152 -12.34 30.69 -2.40
N ILE A 153 -12.69 29.48 -2.86
CA ILE A 153 -12.30 29.01 -4.19
C ILE A 153 -12.96 29.90 -5.28
N PRO A 154 -14.29 30.11 -5.29
CA PRO A 154 -14.94 31.05 -6.22
C PRO A 154 -14.42 32.49 -6.16
N ILE A 155 -14.12 33.02 -4.96
CA ILE A 155 -13.56 34.37 -4.81
C ILE A 155 -12.19 34.49 -5.50
N GLN A 156 -11.31 33.50 -5.33
CA GLN A 156 -10.05 33.42 -6.08
C GLN A 156 -10.32 33.38 -7.60
N MET A 157 -11.23 32.49 -8.06
CA MET A 157 -11.56 32.36 -9.50
C MET A 157 -11.97 33.69 -10.13
N VAL A 158 -12.95 34.39 -9.54
CA VAL A 158 -13.45 35.66 -10.09
C VAL A 158 -12.36 36.75 -10.02
N SER A 159 -11.60 36.81 -8.93
CA SER A 159 -10.54 37.81 -8.75
C SER A 159 -9.39 37.62 -9.73
N TRP A 160 -8.90 36.40 -9.97
CA TRP A 160 -7.84 36.20 -10.96
C TRP A 160 -8.38 36.35 -12.39
N SER A 161 -9.61 35.92 -12.67
CA SER A 161 -10.19 35.99 -14.02
C SER A 161 -10.29 37.42 -14.55
N LEU A 162 -10.52 38.39 -13.66
CA LEU A 162 -10.52 39.82 -13.98
C LEU A 162 -9.11 40.26 -14.41
N VAL A 163 -8.09 39.91 -13.61
CA VAL A 163 -6.69 40.23 -13.92
C VAL A 163 -6.21 39.50 -15.19
N ALA A 164 -6.62 38.25 -15.40
CA ALA A 164 -6.31 37.45 -16.57
C ALA A 164 -6.90 38.08 -17.84
N SER A 165 -8.17 38.48 -17.80
CA SER A 165 -8.84 39.23 -18.88
C SER A 165 -8.13 40.56 -19.16
N MET A 166 -7.69 41.26 -18.10
CA MET A 166 -6.96 42.53 -18.24
C MET A 166 -5.55 42.39 -18.83
N GLN A 167 -5.00 41.17 -19.01
CA GLN A 167 -3.78 40.98 -19.83
C GLN A 167 -3.98 41.45 -21.28
N ALA A 168 -5.22 41.51 -21.77
CA ALA A 168 -5.54 42.11 -23.07
C ALA A 168 -5.08 43.59 -23.21
N PHE A 169 -4.87 44.30 -22.10
CA PHE A 169 -4.42 45.70 -22.06
C PHE A 169 -2.92 45.87 -21.74
N LEU A 170 -2.12 44.80 -21.79
CA LEU A 170 -0.67 44.89 -21.57
C LEU A 170 0.01 45.89 -22.52
N SER A 171 0.98 46.62 -21.98
CA SER A 171 1.59 47.82 -22.59
C SER A 171 3.12 47.84 -22.51
N GLY A 172 3.73 46.73 -22.06
CA GLY A 172 5.18 46.54 -22.00
C GLY A 172 5.62 45.83 -20.71
N ARG A 173 6.93 45.76 -20.49
CA ARG A 173 7.53 45.01 -19.38
C ARG A 173 6.98 45.34 -17.99
N LYS A 174 6.73 46.62 -17.68
CA LYS A 174 6.26 47.04 -16.35
C LYS A 174 4.86 46.51 -16.04
N SER A 175 3.91 46.63 -16.98
CA SER A 175 2.55 46.11 -16.82
C SER A 175 2.52 44.58 -16.85
N PHE A 176 3.41 43.95 -17.63
CA PHE A 176 3.61 42.50 -17.63
C PHE A 176 4.04 41.98 -16.24
N PHE A 177 5.09 42.55 -15.63
CA PHE A 177 5.56 42.15 -14.30
C PHE A 177 4.51 42.36 -13.21
N ALA A 178 3.82 43.51 -13.21
CA ALA A 178 2.77 43.80 -12.24
C ALA A 178 1.59 42.82 -12.34
N CYS A 179 1.14 42.52 -13.57
CA CYS A 179 0.08 41.54 -13.80
C CYS A 179 0.49 40.14 -13.34
N ARG A 180 1.76 39.75 -13.52
CA ARG A 180 2.27 38.45 -13.04
C ARG A 180 2.37 38.31 -11.54
N ALA A 181 2.74 39.38 -10.82
CA ALA A 181 2.67 39.38 -9.37
C ALA A 181 1.22 39.19 -8.88
N LEU A 182 0.26 39.89 -9.50
CA LEU A 182 -1.17 39.80 -9.14
C LEU A 182 -1.78 38.43 -9.44
N LEU A 183 -1.56 37.88 -10.64
CA LEU A 183 -2.05 36.54 -11.00
C LEU A 183 -1.49 35.46 -10.07
N GLY A 184 -0.17 35.48 -9.81
CA GLY A 184 0.46 34.54 -8.89
C GLY A 184 -0.18 34.62 -7.50
N LEU A 185 -0.29 35.84 -6.95
CA LEU A 185 -0.84 36.07 -5.61
C LEU A 185 -2.29 35.61 -5.44
N ILE A 186 -3.12 35.73 -6.48
CA ILE A 186 -4.55 35.36 -6.40
C ILE A 186 -4.79 33.88 -6.74
N GLU A 187 -4.00 33.28 -7.63
CA GLU A 187 -4.09 31.85 -7.96
C GLU A 187 -3.49 30.93 -6.88
N GLY A 188 -2.61 31.46 -6.01
CA GLY A 188 -1.76 30.71 -5.06
C GLY A 188 -2.45 29.57 -4.30
N GLY A 189 -3.61 29.83 -3.71
CA GLY A 189 -4.31 28.84 -2.88
C GLY A 189 -5.11 27.81 -3.65
N PHE A 190 -5.53 28.11 -4.89
CA PHE A 190 -6.62 27.39 -5.55
C PHE A 190 -6.39 25.87 -5.63
N ILE A 191 -5.19 25.43 -6.01
CA ILE A 191 -4.86 24.00 -6.10
C ILE A 191 -4.92 23.33 -4.70
N PRO A 192 -4.15 23.79 -3.69
CA PRO A 192 -4.27 23.27 -2.32
C PRO A 192 -5.69 23.33 -1.73
N ASP A 193 -6.46 24.37 -2.05
CA ASP A 193 -7.84 24.55 -1.58
C ASP A 193 -8.79 23.52 -2.17
N ASN A 194 -8.67 23.21 -3.46
CA ASN A 194 -9.46 22.16 -4.10
C ASN A 194 -9.08 20.76 -3.56
N ILE A 195 -7.80 20.51 -3.26
CA ILE A 195 -7.35 19.26 -2.62
C ILE A 195 -7.93 19.14 -1.21
N LEU A 196 -7.90 20.23 -0.42
CA LEU A 196 -8.52 20.31 0.89
C LEU A 196 -10.03 20.06 0.81
N TYR A 197 -10.72 20.72 -0.12
CA TYR A 197 -12.16 20.59 -0.34
C TYR A 197 -12.56 19.15 -0.69
N LEU A 198 -11.85 18.50 -1.63
CA LEU A 198 -12.06 17.09 -1.97
C LEU A 198 -11.86 16.17 -0.75
N SER A 199 -10.92 16.48 0.14
CA SER A 199 -10.65 15.65 1.34
C SER A 199 -11.83 15.54 2.33
N TYR A 200 -12.80 16.46 2.23
CA TYR A 200 -14.04 16.45 3.03
C TYR A 200 -15.07 15.41 2.55
N PHE A 201 -14.99 14.96 1.28
CA PHE A 201 -15.97 14.04 0.68
C PHE A 201 -15.40 12.63 0.41
N TYR A 202 -14.07 12.47 0.36
CA TYR A 202 -13.39 11.22 0.01
C TYR A 202 -12.54 10.64 1.15
N THR A 203 -12.48 9.32 1.20
CA THR A 203 -11.55 8.55 2.05
C THR A 203 -10.10 8.69 1.56
N GLY A 204 -9.13 8.35 2.40
CA GLY A 204 -7.70 8.37 2.09
C GLY A 204 -7.30 7.38 0.99
N PHE A 205 -8.05 6.30 0.80
CA PHE A 205 -7.87 5.38 -0.33
C PHE A 205 -8.50 5.89 -1.63
N GLU A 206 -9.61 6.64 -1.56
CA GLU A 206 -10.29 7.17 -2.74
C GLU A 206 -9.59 8.40 -3.32
N LEU A 207 -9.18 9.33 -2.46
CA LEU A 207 -8.72 10.66 -2.84
C LEU A 207 -7.57 10.63 -3.88
N PRO A 208 -6.52 9.79 -3.77
CA PRO A 208 -5.45 9.73 -4.77
C PRO A 208 -5.94 9.39 -6.19
N ALA A 209 -6.98 8.56 -6.32
CA ALA A 209 -7.56 8.21 -7.62
C ALA A 209 -8.37 9.37 -8.23
N ARG A 210 -8.97 10.24 -7.40
CA ARG A 210 -9.71 11.44 -7.87
C ARG A 210 -8.75 12.58 -8.18
N LEU A 211 -7.70 12.73 -7.38
CA LEU A 211 -6.58 13.60 -7.71
C LEU A 211 -5.89 13.18 -9.01
N SER A 212 -5.86 11.88 -9.35
CA SER A 212 -5.36 11.42 -10.65
C SER A 212 -6.21 11.96 -11.81
N TRP A 213 -7.55 11.97 -11.69
CA TRP A 213 -8.44 12.57 -12.68
C TRP A 213 -8.35 14.10 -12.75
N PHE A 214 -8.14 14.77 -11.60
CA PHE A 214 -7.82 16.19 -11.54
C PHE A 214 -6.53 16.51 -12.32
N TRP A 215 -5.44 15.77 -12.13
CA TRP A 215 -4.21 15.94 -12.90
C TRP A 215 -4.32 15.52 -14.38
N VAL A 216 -5.30 14.67 -14.74
CA VAL A 216 -5.64 14.42 -16.15
C VAL A 216 -6.32 15.64 -16.78
N SER A 217 -7.19 16.36 -16.07
CA SER A 217 -7.86 17.54 -16.66
C SER A 217 -6.87 18.64 -17.06
N TYR A 218 -5.79 18.84 -16.30
CA TYR A 218 -4.67 19.74 -16.67
C TYR A 218 -4.15 19.53 -18.10
N GLN A 219 -3.84 18.28 -18.48
CA GLN A 219 -3.28 18.00 -19.81
C GLN A 219 -4.36 17.96 -20.90
N SER A 220 -5.57 17.53 -20.57
CA SER A 220 -6.74 17.71 -21.45
C SER A 220 -6.97 19.19 -21.78
N THR A 221 -6.78 20.09 -20.81
CA THR A 221 -6.83 21.54 -21.03
C THR A 221 -5.77 22.02 -22.02
N GLN A 222 -4.52 21.56 -21.93
CA GLN A 222 -3.48 22.00 -22.88
C GLN A 222 -3.82 21.62 -24.33
N ILE A 223 -4.42 20.46 -24.54
CA ILE A 223 -4.92 20.02 -25.85
C ILE A 223 -6.08 20.91 -26.32
N VAL A 224 -7.07 21.18 -25.45
CA VAL A 224 -8.23 22.04 -25.81
C VAL A 224 -7.81 23.50 -26.04
N SER A 225 -6.93 24.06 -25.21
CA SER A 225 -6.39 25.42 -25.36
C SER A 225 -5.60 25.58 -26.66
N ALA A 226 -4.86 24.57 -27.12
CA ALA A 226 -4.22 24.60 -28.43
C ALA A 226 -5.24 24.70 -29.60
N PHE A 227 -6.41 24.04 -29.48
CA PHE A 227 -7.50 24.16 -30.45
C PHE A 227 -8.29 25.48 -30.34
N LEU A 228 -8.45 26.04 -29.13
CA LEU A 228 -9.07 27.36 -28.93
C LEU A 228 -8.16 28.48 -29.48
N ALA A 229 -6.86 28.43 -29.18
CA ALA A 229 -5.87 29.38 -29.70
C ALA A 229 -5.81 29.39 -31.23
N PHE A 230 -5.97 28.24 -31.90
CA PHE A 230 -6.10 28.17 -33.36
C PHE A 230 -7.24 29.04 -33.91
N GLY A 231 -8.39 29.08 -33.22
CA GLY A 231 -9.51 29.96 -33.57
C GLY A 231 -9.24 31.41 -33.19
N ILE A 232 -8.88 31.67 -31.93
CA ILE A 232 -8.84 33.02 -31.37
C ILE A 232 -7.66 33.86 -31.89
N LEU A 233 -6.46 33.26 -32.08
CA LEU A 233 -5.30 34.00 -32.60
C LEU A 233 -5.51 34.52 -34.03
N ARG A 234 -6.46 33.95 -34.79
CA ARG A 234 -6.87 34.47 -36.12
C ARG A 234 -7.64 35.79 -36.05
N MET A 235 -8.06 36.24 -34.86
CA MET A 235 -8.63 37.58 -34.65
C MET A 235 -7.58 38.71 -34.66
N ARG A 236 -6.30 38.40 -34.92
CA ARG A 236 -5.23 39.39 -35.09
C ARG A 236 -5.56 40.38 -36.21
N GLY A 237 -5.64 41.66 -35.86
CA GLY A 237 -6.08 42.76 -36.73
C GLY A 237 -7.54 43.16 -36.53
N TYR A 238 -8.39 42.31 -35.94
CA TYR A 238 -9.77 42.67 -35.61
C TYR A 238 -9.79 43.71 -34.48
N ASN A 239 -10.50 44.82 -34.71
CA ASN A 239 -10.44 46.07 -33.95
C ASN A 239 -9.00 46.61 -33.74
N GLY A 240 -8.08 46.33 -34.66
CA GLY A 240 -6.67 46.74 -34.57
C GLY A 240 -5.85 46.03 -33.49
N MET A 241 -6.40 45.01 -32.81
CA MET A 241 -5.73 44.31 -31.72
C MET A 241 -4.97 43.06 -32.18
N ALA A 242 -3.89 42.74 -31.48
CA ALA A 242 -3.15 41.49 -31.68
C ALA A 242 -3.96 40.25 -31.23
N GLY A 243 -3.73 39.09 -31.85
CA GLY A 243 -4.51 37.88 -31.58
C GLY A 243 -4.44 37.42 -30.12
N TRP A 244 -3.27 37.56 -29.49
CA TRP A 244 -3.09 37.25 -28.07
C TRP A 244 -3.89 38.15 -27.10
N ARG A 245 -4.30 39.37 -27.51
CA ARG A 245 -5.15 40.23 -26.68
C ARG A 245 -6.58 39.68 -26.60
N TRP A 246 -7.11 39.25 -27.74
CA TRP A 246 -8.40 38.55 -27.82
C TRP A 246 -8.38 37.23 -27.04
N LEU A 247 -7.27 36.49 -27.10
CA LEU A 247 -7.05 35.27 -26.36
C LEU A 247 -7.22 35.48 -24.85
N PHE A 248 -6.44 36.37 -24.23
CA PHE A 248 -6.55 36.65 -22.79
C PHE A 248 -7.93 37.16 -22.38
N ALA A 249 -8.56 38.03 -23.19
CA ALA A 249 -9.88 38.58 -22.89
C ALA A 249 -10.97 37.50 -22.87
N LEU A 250 -11.09 36.71 -23.95
CA LEU A 250 -12.17 35.73 -24.10
C LEU A 250 -12.03 34.57 -23.10
N GLU A 251 -10.81 34.06 -22.94
CA GLU A 251 -10.55 32.92 -22.05
C GLU A 251 -10.61 33.31 -20.57
N GLY A 252 -10.09 34.48 -20.19
CA GLY A 252 -10.26 35.02 -18.83
C GLY A 252 -11.73 35.25 -18.45
N MET A 253 -12.55 35.79 -19.37
CA MET A 253 -13.99 35.97 -19.12
C MET A 253 -14.73 34.63 -18.94
N LEU A 254 -14.33 33.58 -19.67
CA LEU A 254 -14.87 32.22 -19.50
C LEU A 254 -14.55 31.68 -18.10
N THR A 255 -13.30 31.84 -17.63
CA THR A 255 -12.91 31.45 -16.27
C THR A 255 -13.70 32.21 -15.19
N GLY A 256 -13.96 33.51 -15.41
CA GLY A 256 -14.77 34.33 -14.51
C GLY A 256 -16.22 33.86 -14.41
N LEU A 257 -16.84 33.47 -15.53
CA LEU A 257 -18.18 32.88 -15.54
C LEU A 257 -18.22 31.56 -14.75
N ILE A 258 -17.21 30.69 -14.92
CA ILE A 258 -17.09 29.44 -14.15
C ILE A 258 -16.92 29.74 -12.65
N GLY A 259 -16.15 30.77 -12.29
CA GLY A 259 -16.02 31.26 -10.90
C GLY A 259 -17.36 31.69 -10.30
N ILE A 260 -18.13 32.53 -10.99
CA ILE A 260 -19.45 33.00 -10.54
C ILE A 260 -20.42 31.83 -10.34
N VAL A 261 -20.49 30.89 -11.28
CA VAL A 261 -21.36 29.70 -11.14
C VAL A 261 -20.90 28.82 -9.97
N SER A 262 -19.59 28.69 -9.75
CA SER A 262 -19.02 27.88 -8.66
C SER A 262 -19.43 28.38 -7.27
N TYR A 263 -19.60 29.69 -7.06
CA TYR A 263 -20.10 30.27 -5.82
C TYR A 263 -21.50 29.75 -5.44
N PHE A 264 -22.37 29.56 -6.42
CA PHE A 264 -23.70 28.99 -6.20
C PHE A 264 -23.70 27.45 -6.19
N TYR A 265 -22.71 26.82 -6.85
CA TYR A 265 -22.62 25.38 -7.02
C TYR A 265 -21.98 24.63 -5.84
N LEU A 266 -20.92 25.15 -5.22
CA LEU A 266 -20.17 24.42 -4.19
C LEU A 266 -20.92 24.35 -2.83
N PRO A 267 -21.18 23.15 -2.27
CA PRO A 267 -21.64 23.02 -0.88
C PRO A 267 -20.49 23.09 0.15
N PRO A 268 -20.71 23.61 1.38
CA PRO A 268 -19.65 23.75 2.39
C PRO A 268 -19.12 22.43 2.97
N SER A 269 -19.99 21.41 3.08
CA SER A 269 -19.66 20.11 3.67
C SER A 269 -20.62 19.01 3.16
N PRO A 270 -20.32 17.71 3.38
CA PRO A 270 -21.19 16.60 2.98
C PRO A 270 -22.64 16.71 3.48
N CYS A 271 -22.86 17.27 4.67
CA CYS A 271 -24.18 17.41 5.30
C CYS A 271 -24.84 18.78 5.06
N GLN A 272 -24.27 19.64 4.21
CA GLN A 272 -24.74 21.01 3.96
C GLN A 272 -24.97 21.26 2.46
N THR A 273 -25.51 20.25 1.76
CA THR A 273 -25.74 20.35 0.31
C THR A 273 -27.00 21.14 -0.07
N ALA A 274 -27.94 21.36 0.85
CA ALA A 274 -29.11 22.20 0.63
C ALA A 274 -28.76 23.66 0.24
N SER A 275 -29.49 24.21 -0.74
CA SER A 275 -29.42 25.62 -1.16
C SER A 275 -30.53 25.90 -2.18
N LYS A 276 -30.94 27.17 -2.32
CA LYS A 276 -31.85 27.63 -3.39
C LYS A 276 -31.40 27.17 -4.80
N PHE A 277 -30.08 27.10 -5.04
CA PHE A 277 -29.48 26.67 -6.31
C PHE A 277 -29.19 25.16 -6.40
N ARG A 278 -29.23 24.43 -5.27
CA ARG A 278 -28.88 23.00 -5.20
C ARG A 278 -30.09 22.08 -4.96
N GLY A 279 -31.24 22.65 -4.64
CA GLY A 279 -32.46 21.97 -4.22
C GLY A 279 -32.74 22.19 -2.73
N LYS A 280 -34.02 22.34 -2.37
CA LYS A 280 -34.45 22.53 -0.96
C LYS A 280 -33.95 21.39 -0.06
N ASN A 281 -34.00 20.16 -0.57
CA ASN A 281 -33.62 18.94 0.15
C ASN A 281 -32.14 18.57 -0.06
N GLY A 282 -31.33 19.48 -0.63
CA GLY A 282 -29.93 19.21 -0.97
C GLY A 282 -29.73 18.18 -2.07
N TRP A 283 -28.56 17.58 -2.08
CA TRP A 283 -28.15 16.55 -3.04
C TRP A 283 -28.24 15.14 -2.47
N PHE A 284 -28.08 14.98 -1.16
CA PHE A 284 -28.02 13.69 -0.47
C PHE A 284 -29.16 13.60 0.55
N ASN A 285 -29.73 12.41 0.73
CA ASN A 285 -30.70 12.15 1.80
C ASN A 285 -29.99 11.80 3.12
N GLU A 286 -30.74 11.67 4.23
CA GLU A 286 -30.14 11.41 5.54
C GLU A 286 -29.28 10.14 5.59
N ARG A 287 -29.72 9.06 4.95
CA ARG A 287 -28.99 7.78 4.92
C ARG A 287 -27.69 7.91 4.13
N GLU A 288 -27.72 8.60 2.98
CA GLU A 288 -26.52 8.92 2.21
C GLU A 288 -25.53 9.81 3.00
N GLU A 289 -26.04 10.79 3.76
CA GLU A 289 -25.22 11.66 4.60
C GLU A 289 -24.60 10.90 5.80
N LYS A 290 -25.33 9.97 6.43
CA LYS A 290 -24.77 9.04 7.44
C LYS A 290 -23.69 8.13 6.84
N ILE A 291 -23.89 7.59 5.64
CA ILE A 291 -22.85 6.83 4.91
C ILE A 291 -21.61 7.73 4.69
N MET A 292 -21.79 8.96 4.21
CA MET A 292 -20.66 9.88 3.95
C MET A 292 -19.86 10.23 5.20
N VAL A 293 -20.50 10.50 6.34
CA VAL A 293 -19.80 10.85 7.59
C VAL A 293 -19.07 9.62 8.15
N ASN A 294 -19.77 8.50 8.34
CA ASN A 294 -19.22 7.36 9.06
C ASN A 294 -18.12 6.65 8.27
N ARG A 295 -18.26 6.49 6.94
CA ARG A 295 -17.20 5.91 6.10
C ARG A 295 -15.88 6.71 6.13
N ILE A 296 -15.97 8.03 6.31
CA ILE A 296 -14.81 8.94 6.33
C ILE A 296 -14.10 8.89 7.69
N LEU A 297 -14.85 8.75 8.78
CA LEU A 297 -14.32 8.63 10.14
C LEU A 297 -13.81 7.22 10.47
N VAL A 298 -14.39 6.17 9.87
CA VAL A 298 -13.87 4.79 9.93
C VAL A 298 -12.55 4.64 9.14
N ASP A 299 -12.39 5.38 8.04
CA ASP A 299 -11.16 5.43 7.24
C ASP A 299 -10.02 6.20 7.93
N ASP A 300 -10.31 7.40 8.47
CA ASP A 300 -9.35 8.15 9.28
C ASP A 300 -10.06 8.96 10.39
N PRO A 301 -10.10 8.42 11.63
CA PRO A 301 -10.70 9.09 12.78
C PRO A 301 -10.19 10.51 13.02
N SER A 302 -8.93 10.80 12.69
CA SER A 302 -8.32 12.12 12.93
C SER A 302 -8.82 13.23 12.01
N LYS A 303 -9.75 12.92 11.09
CA LYS A 303 -10.63 13.91 10.44
C LYS A 303 -11.70 14.47 11.38
N GLY A 304 -12.10 13.73 12.42
CA GLY A 304 -13.00 14.17 13.48
C GLY A 304 -12.34 15.02 14.57
N ASP A 305 -11.00 15.12 14.58
CA ASP A 305 -10.22 15.91 15.55
C ASP A 305 -10.27 17.43 15.31
N MET A 306 -10.96 17.89 14.25
CA MET A 306 -10.87 19.27 13.76
C MET A 306 -12.10 19.66 12.94
N HIS A 307 -12.76 20.77 13.31
CA HIS A 307 -13.84 21.33 12.51
C HIS A 307 -13.30 21.83 11.16
N ASN A 308 -14.07 21.68 10.07
CA ASN A 308 -13.63 22.11 8.74
C ASN A 308 -13.22 23.59 8.63
N ARG A 309 -13.68 24.48 9.52
CA ARG A 309 -13.29 25.90 9.53
C ARG A 309 -12.18 26.29 10.53
N GLN A 310 -11.51 25.31 11.16
CA GLN A 310 -10.39 25.57 12.06
C GLN A 310 -9.09 25.86 11.28
N ALA A 311 -8.40 26.95 11.64
CA ALA A 311 -7.15 27.37 11.00
C ALA A 311 -5.93 26.53 11.43
N LEU A 312 -4.96 26.37 10.52
CA LEU A 312 -3.65 25.79 10.83
C LEU A 312 -2.82 26.82 11.62
N THR A 313 -2.04 26.37 12.61
CA THR A 313 -1.17 27.28 13.39
C THR A 313 0.25 27.32 12.81
N PRO A 314 0.96 28.47 12.84
CA PRO A 314 2.36 28.55 12.37
C PRO A 314 3.31 27.56 13.05
N ARG A 315 3.03 27.19 14.30
CA ARG A 315 3.77 26.15 15.04
C ARG A 315 3.75 24.80 14.32
N MET A 316 2.63 24.42 13.71
CA MET A 316 2.52 23.16 12.95
C MET A 316 3.36 23.17 11.67
N LEU A 317 3.57 24.33 11.04
CA LEU A 317 4.49 24.49 9.92
C LEU A 317 5.93 24.22 10.38
N TRP A 318 6.32 24.79 11.52
CA TRP A 318 7.62 24.56 12.14
C TRP A 318 7.84 23.09 12.55
N ASP A 319 6.83 22.44 13.13
CA ASP A 319 6.87 21.03 13.52
C ASP A 319 7.12 20.10 12.32
N CYS A 320 6.61 20.45 11.13
CA CYS A 320 6.78 19.68 9.89
C CYS A 320 8.07 20.03 9.13
N LEU A 321 8.53 21.28 9.17
CA LEU A 321 9.85 21.68 8.67
C LEU A 321 10.98 21.03 9.50
N SER A 322 10.80 20.93 10.81
CA SER A 322 11.73 20.28 11.74
C SER A 322 11.72 18.75 11.66
N ASP A 323 10.92 18.15 10.78
CA ASP A 323 10.83 16.70 10.64
C ASP A 323 11.81 16.15 9.61
N TYR A 324 13.02 15.82 10.07
CA TYR A 324 14.10 15.26 9.25
C TYR A 324 13.71 13.98 8.47
N HIS A 325 12.65 13.25 8.88
CA HIS A 325 12.12 12.13 8.11
C HIS A 325 11.46 12.54 6.78
N MET A 326 11.04 13.80 6.62
CA MET A 326 10.42 14.32 5.40
C MET A 326 11.41 14.97 4.44
N TRP A 327 12.59 15.40 4.91
CA TRP A 327 13.59 16.12 4.11
C TRP A 327 14.01 15.40 2.81
N PRO A 328 14.20 14.06 2.76
CA PRO A 328 14.50 13.38 1.49
C PRO A 328 13.39 13.53 0.43
N ILE A 329 12.12 13.61 0.85
CA ILE A 329 10.97 13.81 -0.04
C ILE A 329 10.87 15.27 -0.49
N TYR A 330 11.14 16.23 0.40
CA TYR A 330 11.21 17.65 0.05
C TYR A 330 12.35 17.94 -0.94
N LEU A 331 13.52 17.34 -0.74
CA LEU A 331 14.66 17.47 -1.66
C LEU A 331 14.38 16.84 -3.04
N ILE A 332 13.74 15.66 -3.09
CA ILE A 332 13.23 15.09 -4.35
C ILE A 332 12.25 16.08 -4.99
N GLY A 333 11.25 16.57 -4.25
CA GLY A 333 10.26 17.54 -4.72
C GLY A 333 10.90 18.78 -5.35
N LEU A 334 11.94 19.34 -4.72
CA LEU A 334 12.68 20.49 -5.21
C LEU A 334 13.41 20.25 -6.54
N THR A 335 13.85 19.03 -6.83
CA THR A 335 14.88 18.79 -7.86
C THR A 335 14.46 17.90 -9.02
N TRP A 336 13.49 17.00 -8.82
CA TRP A 336 13.11 15.98 -9.81
C TRP A 336 12.55 16.53 -11.14
N LEU A 337 11.90 17.70 -11.11
CA LEU A 337 11.22 18.31 -12.25
C LEU A 337 12.09 19.34 -13.02
N ILE A 338 13.17 19.83 -12.40
CA ILE A 338 14.10 20.80 -13.01
C ILE A 338 14.59 20.35 -14.40
N PRO A 339 14.97 19.07 -14.65
CA PRO A 339 15.48 18.62 -15.95
C PRO A 339 14.53 18.81 -17.15
N THR A 340 13.22 18.74 -16.91
CA THR A 340 12.19 18.78 -17.96
C THR A 340 11.53 20.16 -18.10
N GLN A 341 11.52 20.95 -17.03
CA GLN A 341 10.79 22.21 -16.96
C GLN A 341 11.16 23.25 -18.06
N PRO A 342 12.43 23.40 -18.49
CA PRO A 342 12.77 24.30 -19.60
C PRO A 342 12.08 23.86 -20.90
N MET A 343 12.20 22.58 -21.29
CA MET A 343 11.63 22.11 -22.56
C MET A 343 10.10 22.24 -22.58
N THR A 344 9.43 21.97 -21.45
CA THR A 344 7.99 22.22 -21.31
C THR A 344 7.65 23.71 -21.46
N SER A 345 8.45 24.61 -20.88
CA SER A 345 8.16 26.05 -20.86
C SER A 345 8.44 26.76 -22.18
N TYR A 346 9.41 26.27 -22.96
CA TYR A 346 9.80 26.86 -24.26
C TYR A 346 9.38 26.01 -25.47
N LEU A 347 8.54 24.98 -25.32
CA LEU A 347 8.19 24.06 -26.42
C LEU A 347 7.70 24.83 -27.65
N THR A 348 6.75 25.75 -27.50
CA THR A 348 6.22 26.55 -28.62
C THR A 348 7.29 27.45 -29.23
N LEU A 349 8.05 28.19 -28.42
CA LEU A 349 9.15 29.05 -28.88
C LEU A 349 10.23 28.27 -29.64
N ASN A 350 10.58 27.08 -29.16
CA ASN A 350 11.55 26.18 -29.79
C ASN A 350 11.01 25.68 -31.13
N LEU A 351 9.74 25.29 -31.24
CA LEU A 351 9.17 24.86 -32.52
C LEU A 351 9.09 26.01 -33.54
N ARG A 352 8.74 27.23 -33.11
CA ARG A 352 8.81 28.44 -33.98
C ARG A 352 10.24 28.69 -34.48
N SER A 353 11.26 28.47 -33.65
CA SER A 353 12.68 28.64 -34.05
C SER A 353 13.19 27.55 -35.00
N LEU A 354 12.49 26.42 -35.12
CA LEU A 354 12.75 25.39 -36.15
C LEU A 354 12.12 25.71 -37.52
N GLY A 355 11.42 26.84 -37.64
CA GLY A 355 10.77 27.28 -38.88
C GLY A 355 9.29 26.91 -38.99
N PHE A 356 8.72 26.18 -38.02
CA PHE A 356 7.29 25.88 -38.00
C PHE A 356 6.46 27.17 -37.83
N ASN A 357 5.36 27.25 -38.56
CA ASN A 357 4.41 28.37 -38.41
C ASN A 357 3.63 28.27 -37.08
N THR A 358 2.90 29.32 -36.70
CA THR A 358 2.13 29.39 -35.44
C THR A 358 1.11 28.25 -35.30
N PHE A 359 0.45 27.85 -36.39
CA PHE A 359 -0.54 26.77 -36.39
C PHE A 359 0.10 25.40 -36.23
N GLU A 360 1.15 25.11 -37.02
CA GLU A 360 1.95 23.89 -36.91
C GLU A 360 2.52 23.74 -35.50
N THR A 361 3.12 24.80 -34.97
CA THR A 361 3.70 24.83 -33.62
C THR A 361 2.71 24.35 -32.56
N ASN A 362 1.49 24.88 -32.55
CA ASN A 362 0.51 24.58 -31.51
C ASN A 362 -0.04 23.15 -31.66
N LEU A 363 -0.30 22.67 -32.88
CA LEU A 363 -0.68 21.27 -33.12
C LEU A 363 0.46 20.29 -32.76
N LEU A 364 1.71 20.63 -33.07
CA LEU A 364 2.88 19.79 -32.80
C LEU A 364 3.19 19.62 -31.31
N THR A 365 2.54 20.38 -30.41
CA THR A 365 2.58 20.13 -28.97
C THR A 365 1.67 18.97 -28.52
N ILE A 366 0.58 18.70 -29.24
CA ILE A 366 -0.46 17.74 -28.81
C ILE A 366 0.10 16.32 -28.59
N PRO A 367 0.97 15.76 -29.46
CA PRO A 367 1.55 14.44 -29.22
C PRO A 367 2.36 14.33 -27.92
N ALA A 368 2.98 15.43 -27.47
CA ALA A 368 3.72 15.46 -26.21
C ALA A 368 2.78 15.39 -24.99
N TYR A 369 1.65 16.12 -25.02
CA TYR A 369 0.64 16.05 -23.96
C TYR A 369 -0.08 14.69 -23.93
N VAL A 370 -0.39 14.11 -25.09
CA VAL A 370 -0.94 12.75 -25.19
C VAL A 370 0.02 11.71 -24.61
N LEU A 371 1.31 11.79 -24.96
CA LEU A 371 2.33 10.90 -24.40
C LEU A 371 2.48 11.08 -22.88
N PHE A 372 2.47 12.33 -22.37
CA PHE A 372 2.48 12.61 -20.94
C PHE A 372 1.29 11.94 -20.21
N ILE A 373 0.06 12.02 -20.76
CA ILE A 373 -1.13 11.40 -20.15
C ILE A 373 -0.95 9.87 -20.06
N ILE A 374 -0.51 9.24 -21.15
CA ILE A 374 -0.24 7.79 -21.21
C ILE A 374 0.81 7.40 -20.16
N GLN A 375 1.91 8.16 -20.07
CA GLN A 375 3.00 7.92 -19.13
C GLN A 375 2.53 8.09 -17.67
N LEU A 376 1.86 9.19 -17.32
CA LEU A 376 1.31 9.43 -15.98
C LEU A 376 0.43 8.25 -15.51
N LEU A 377 -0.51 7.82 -16.35
CA LEU A 377 -1.41 6.71 -16.02
C LEU A 377 -0.65 5.38 -15.88
N PHE A 378 0.25 5.07 -16.82
CA PHE A 378 1.04 3.85 -16.81
C PHE A 378 1.97 3.75 -15.60
N TRP A 379 2.77 4.79 -15.32
CA TRP A 379 3.75 4.77 -14.22
C TRP A 379 3.08 4.84 -12.85
N THR A 380 1.95 5.55 -12.72
CA THR A 380 1.15 5.54 -11.48
C THR A 380 0.62 4.12 -11.21
N TRP A 381 -0.01 3.48 -12.20
CA TRP A 381 -0.46 2.08 -12.11
C TRP A 381 0.68 1.13 -11.77
N LEU A 382 1.82 1.25 -12.48
CA LEU A 382 2.98 0.38 -12.28
C LEU A 382 3.56 0.54 -10.86
N SER A 383 3.60 1.77 -10.32
CA SER A 383 4.14 2.04 -8.98
C SER A 383 3.37 1.34 -7.86
N GLU A 384 2.04 1.22 -7.98
CA GLU A 384 1.21 0.48 -7.02
C GLU A 384 1.19 -1.03 -7.32
N LYS A 385 1.47 -1.46 -8.57
CA LYS A 385 1.70 -2.88 -8.90
C LYS A 385 3.01 -3.43 -8.37
N ILE A 386 4.12 -2.68 -8.48
CA ILE A 386 5.45 -3.14 -8.03
C ILE A 386 5.79 -2.68 -6.61
N ASN A 387 5.01 -1.77 -6.02
CA ASN A 387 5.18 -1.22 -4.66
C ASN A 387 6.54 -0.50 -4.41
N GLN A 388 7.34 -0.24 -5.45
CA GLN A 388 8.67 0.40 -5.37
C GLN A 388 8.66 1.84 -5.90
N ARG A 389 8.05 2.74 -5.13
CA ARG A 389 7.70 4.10 -5.58
C ARG A 389 8.92 4.98 -5.91
N PHE A 390 9.98 4.95 -5.10
CA PHE A 390 11.24 5.66 -5.41
C PHE A 390 11.97 5.11 -6.65
N LEU A 391 11.84 3.80 -6.95
CA LEU A 391 12.46 3.20 -8.12
C LEU A 391 11.74 3.61 -9.42
N VAL A 392 10.40 3.72 -9.38
CA VAL A 392 9.64 4.37 -10.48
C VAL A 392 10.04 5.83 -10.65
N GLY A 393 10.27 6.55 -9.54
CA GLY A 393 10.84 7.89 -9.57
C GLY A 393 12.17 7.96 -10.34
N LEU A 394 13.09 7.03 -10.07
CA LEU A 394 14.38 6.91 -10.76
C LEU A 394 14.22 6.73 -12.28
N CYS A 395 13.23 5.96 -12.74
CA CYS A 395 12.97 5.74 -14.17
C CYS A 395 12.67 7.04 -14.94
N SER A 396 12.07 8.06 -14.31
CA SER A 396 11.86 9.37 -14.94
C SER A 396 13.18 10.07 -15.31
N GLN A 397 14.17 9.96 -14.43
CA GLN A 397 15.48 10.59 -14.58
C GLN A 397 16.33 9.82 -15.62
N ILE A 398 16.25 8.48 -15.59
CA ILE A 398 16.88 7.61 -16.60
C ILE A 398 16.33 7.85 -18.00
N TRP A 399 15.03 8.17 -18.15
CA TRP A 399 14.41 8.54 -19.42
C TRP A 399 14.90 9.90 -19.96
N VAL A 400 15.05 10.89 -19.09
CA VAL A 400 15.41 12.26 -19.48
C VAL A 400 16.92 12.41 -19.77
N LEU A 401 17.78 11.63 -19.11
CA LEU A 401 19.24 11.68 -19.30
C LEU A 401 19.69 11.54 -20.78
N PRO A 402 19.34 10.49 -21.54
CA PRO A 402 19.77 10.35 -22.93
C PRO A 402 19.17 11.41 -23.85
N LEU A 403 18.00 11.96 -23.53
CA LEU A 403 17.36 13.02 -24.31
C LEU A 403 18.09 14.37 -24.15
N LEU A 404 18.52 14.71 -22.93
CA LEU A 404 19.36 15.88 -22.69
C LEU A 404 20.76 15.73 -23.31
N ILE A 405 21.37 14.54 -23.20
CA ILE A 405 22.64 14.24 -23.89
C ILE A 405 22.46 14.38 -25.41
N ALA A 406 21.35 13.90 -25.97
CA ALA A 406 21.04 14.11 -27.39
C ALA A 406 20.95 15.61 -27.74
N LEU A 407 20.23 16.43 -26.96
CA LEU A 407 20.17 17.88 -27.20
C LEU A 407 21.54 18.58 -27.06
N GLU A 408 22.45 18.06 -26.23
CA GLU A 408 23.81 18.59 -26.08
C GLU A 408 24.73 18.20 -27.25
N VAL A 409 24.60 16.99 -27.83
CA VAL A 409 25.47 16.57 -28.94
C VAL A 409 24.92 16.88 -30.33
N LEU A 410 23.59 17.00 -30.49
CA LEU A 410 22.95 17.09 -31.81
C LEU A 410 23.48 18.29 -32.63
N PRO A 411 23.91 18.12 -33.91
CA PRO A 411 24.45 19.19 -34.73
C PRO A 411 23.46 20.34 -35.03
N LYS A 412 23.98 21.53 -35.38
CA LYS A 412 23.16 22.66 -35.88
C LYS A 412 22.38 22.29 -37.16
N ALA A 413 22.96 21.48 -38.04
CA ALA A 413 22.34 21.04 -39.30
C ALA A 413 21.33 19.87 -39.14
N ALA A 414 21.07 19.37 -37.93
CA ALA A 414 20.12 18.26 -37.75
C ALA A 414 18.68 18.65 -38.11
N SER A 415 17.89 17.66 -38.55
CA SER A 415 16.50 17.84 -39.00
C SER A 415 15.60 18.47 -37.94
N PRO A 416 14.72 19.43 -38.31
CA PRO A 416 13.64 19.93 -37.44
C PRO A 416 12.83 18.80 -36.80
N TRP A 417 12.51 17.75 -37.55
CA TRP A 417 11.74 16.60 -37.07
C TRP A 417 12.47 15.78 -36.00
N ALA A 418 13.80 15.69 -36.07
CA ALA A 418 14.59 15.02 -35.04
C ALA A 418 14.58 15.81 -33.71
N ARG A 419 14.64 17.15 -33.78
CA ARG A 419 14.49 18.01 -32.60
C ARG A 419 13.08 17.97 -32.04
N TRP A 420 12.05 18.05 -32.89
CA TRP A 420 10.66 17.89 -32.46
C TRP A 420 10.44 16.55 -31.73
N ALA A 421 10.96 15.44 -32.26
CA ALA A 421 10.84 14.13 -31.61
C ALA A 421 11.50 14.10 -30.21
N ILE A 422 12.73 14.63 -30.07
CA ILE A 422 13.42 14.70 -28.76
C ILE A 422 12.65 15.60 -27.78
N SER A 423 12.19 16.78 -28.21
CA SER A 423 11.40 17.69 -27.37
C SER A 423 10.07 17.06 -26.92
N THR A 424 9.38 16.38 -27.83
CA THR A 424 8.14 15.62 -27.55
C THR A 424 8.38 14.50 -26.53
N LEU A 425 9.50 13.77 -26.63
CA LEU A 425 9.88 12.72 -25.67
C LEU A 425 10.33 13.27 -24.30
N MET A 426 10.89 14.49 -24.25
CA MET A 426 11.23 15.17 -22.99
C MET A 426 9.99 15.69 -22.25
N VAL A 427 9.04 16.27 -22.98
CA VAL A 427 7.78 16.73 -22.37
C VAL A 427 6.91 15.53 -21.99
N GLY A 428 6.77 14.54 -22.89
CA GLY A 428 6.12 13.25 -22.64
C GLY A 428 6.94 12.23 -21.82
N HIS A 429 7.64 12.70 -20.78
CA HIS A 429 8.44 11.86 -19.88
C HIS A 429 7.55 11.06 -18.89
N PRO A 430 8.13 10.07 -18.17
CA PRO A 430 7.50 9.41 -17.01
C PRO A 430 7.16 10.41 -15.88
N TYR A 431 5.95 10.97 -15.89
CA TYR A 431 5.52 11.95 -14.87
C TYR A 431 5.14 11.26 -13.56
N VAL A 432 6.01 11.42 -12.53
CA VAL A 432 5.91 10.68 -11.26
C VAL A 432 5.31 11.48 -10.09
N HIS A 433 4.85 12.72 -10.32
CA HIS A 433 4.39 13.64 -9.26
C HIS A 433 3.31 13.02 -8.34
N ALA A 434 2.29 12.37 -8.90
CA ALA A 434 1.20 11.75 -8.14
C ALA A 434 1.71 10.64 -7.18
N ILE A 435 2.74 9.90 -7.61
CA ILE A 435 3.41 8.87 -6.82
C ILE A 435 4.15 9.53 -5.65
N LEU A 436 4.87 10.62 -5.91
CA LEU A 436 5.61 11.38 -4.89
C LEU A 436 4.66 11.99 -3.84
N VAL A 437 3.57 12.66 -4.25
CA VAL A 437 2.52 13.17 -3.34
C VAL A 437 1.97 12.05 -2.45
N ALA A 438 1.72 10.87 -3.01
CA ALA A 438 1.26 9.72 -2.26
C ALA A 438 2.32 9.18 -1.27
N ILE A 439 3.63 9.29 -1.58
CA ILE A 439 4.70 9.04 -0.58
C ILE A 439 4.66 10.11 0.51
N THR A 440 4.58 11.41 0.17
CA THR A 440 4.56 12.52 1.15
C THR A 440 3.46 12.33 2.19
N SER A 441 2.22 12.06 1.73
CA SER A 441 1.08 11.83 2.60
C SER A 441 1.25 10.55 3.46
N ARG A 442 1.74 9.44 2.88
CA ARG A 442 2.02 8.22 3.65
C ARG A 442 3.12 8.45 4.69
N ASN A 443 4.19 9.17 4.35
CA ASN A 443 5.36 9.38 5.21
C ASN A 443 5.20 10.46 6.29
N ALA A 444 4.17 11.31 6.26
CA ALA A 444 3.93 12.31 7.32
C ALA A 444 3.21 11.74 8.56
N GLY A 445 2.55 10.58 8.45
CA GLY A 445 1.94 9.88 9.58
C GLY A 445 0.51 10.30 9.94
N THR A 446 0.32 11.44 10.62
CA THR A 446 -1.01 11.91 11.12
C THR A 446 -1.71 12.83 10.12
N VAL A 447 -3.05 12.92 10.07
CA VAL A 447 -3.75 13.86 9.17
C VAL A 447 -3.25 15.31 9.35
N ARG A 448 -3.08 15.74 10.60
CA ARG A 448 -2.62 17.10 10.93
C ARG A 448 -1.23 17.43 10.37
N THR A 449 -0.32 16.45 10.32
CA THR A 449 1.00 16.60 9.68
C THR A 449 0.94 16.35 8.17
N ARG A 450 0.07 15.46 7.67
CA ARG A 450 -0.12 15.17 6.23
C ARG A 450 -0.47 16.41 5.43
N THR A 451 -1.41 17.24 5.90
CA THR A 451 -1.82 18.47 5.21
C THR A 451 -0.65 19.42 5.03
N VAL A 452 0.06 19.73 6.12
CA VAL A 452 1.19 20.66 6.13
C VAL A 452 2.39 20.11 5.34
N ALA A 453 2.71 18.83 5.49
CA ALA A 453 3.79 18.19 4.76
C ALA A 453 3.52 18.08 3.25
N SER A 454 2.26 17.91 2.85
CA SER A 454 1.87 17.91 1.43
C SER A 454 2.02 19.30 0.80
N ALA A 455 1.65 20.36 1.53
CA ALA A 455 1.90 21.74 1.12
C ALA A 455 3.41 22.02 1.01
N LEU A 456 4.21 21.70 2.04
CA LEU A 456 5.67 21.88 2.02
C LEU A 456 6.35 21.14 0.83
N TYR A 457 5.91 19.93 0.52
CA TYR A 457 6.37 19.21 -0.68
C TYR A 457 5.97 19.95 -1.98
N ASN A 458 4.73 20.44 -2.08
CA ASN A 458 4.28 21.18 -3.27
C ASN A 458 5.08 22.49 -3.45
N MET A 459 5.30 23.23 -2.37
CA MET A 459 6.15 24.42 -2.33
C MET A 459 7.57 24.12 -2.84
N CYS A 460 8.14 22.96 -2.49
CA CYS A 460 9.43 22.52 -3.06
C CYS A 460 9.35 22.30 -4.57
N VAL A 461 8.31 21.61 -5.08
CA VAL A 461 8.11 21.40 -6.54
C VAL A 461 7.95 22.72 -7.29
N GLN A 462 7.26 23.70 -6.70
CA GLN A 462 7.11 25.05 -7.28
C GLN A 462 8.45 25.81 -7.30
N ALA A 463 9.22 25.78 -6.21
CA ALA A 463 10.58 26.35 -6.17
C ALA A 463 11.53 25.66 -7.19
N GLY A 464 11.43 24.35 -7.36
CA GLY A 464 12.12 23.61 -8.42
C GLY A 464 11.73 24.08 -9.82
N SER A 465 10.44 24.32 -10.03
CA SER A 465 9.91 24.86 -11.29
C SER A 465 10.46 26.25 -11.60
N MET A 466 10.64 27.12 -10.58
CA MET A 466 11.31 28.42 -10.72
C MET A 466 12.77 28.29 -11.14
N ILE A 467 13.51 27.37 -10.53
CA ILE A 467 14.92 27.10 -10.90
C ILE A 467 14.98 26.64 -12.36
N GLY A 468 14.19 25.64 -12.73
CA GLY A 468 14.14 25.10 -14.08
C GLY A 468 13.80 26.14 -15.15
N GLN A 469 12.82 27.02 -14.91
CA GLN A 469 12.45 28.07 -15.87
C GLN A 469 13.56 29.10 -16.13
N ASN A 470 14.58 29.22 -15.27
CA ASN A 470 15.67 30.17 -15.48
C ASN A 470 16.93 29.55 -16.12
N VAL A 471 16.92 28.24 -16.45
CA VAL A 471 18.08 27.54 -17.02
C VAL A 471 18.31 27.87 -18.49
N TYR A 472 17.25 28.09 -19.28
CA TYR A 472 17.37 28.51 -20.69
C TYR A 472 17.39 30.05 -20.77
N ARG A 473 18.45 30.60 -21.36
CA ARG A 473 18.76 32.04 -21.37
C ARG A 473 18.98 32.55 -22.78
N ASP A 474 18.86 33.87 -22.96
CA ASP A 474 18.93 34.52 -24.28
C ASP A 474 20.30 34.36 -24.97
N ASP A 475 21.38 34.33 -24.18
CA ASP A 475 22.78 34.17 -24.60
C ASP A 475 23.17 32.75 -25.04
N ASP A 476 22.40 31.73 -24.66
CA ASP A 476 22.64 30.32 -24.97
C ASP A 476 21.83 29.83 -26.21
N LYS A 477 21.14 30.77 -26.89
CA LYS A 477 20.30 30.49 -28.08
C LYS A 477 21.13 30.06 -29.30
N PRO A 478 20.54 29.29 -30.24
CA PRO A 478 19.21 28.67 -30.20
C PRO A 478 19.23 27.22 -29.66
N LEU A 479 20.38 26.74 -29.16
CA LEU A 479 20.58 25.33 -28.81
C LEU A 479 20.51 25.03 -27.30
N TYR A 480 20.65 26.06 -26.47
CA TYR A 480 20.64 25.99 -25.01
C TYR A 480 21.65 24.97 -24.43
N ARG A 481 22.88 24.94 -24.97
CA ARG A 481 23.92 23.95 -24.62
C ARG A 481 24.38 24.11 -23.17
N THR A 482 24.60 25.34 -22.73
CA THR A 482 25.00 25.66 -21.35
C THR A 482 23.91 25.23 -20.37
N GLY A 483 22.64 25.48 -20.72
CA GLY A 483 21.48 24.96 -20.02
C GLY A 483 21.44 23.43 -19.98
N ASN A 484 21.54 22.76 -21.13
CA ASN A 484 21.49 21.29 -21.21
C ASN A 484 22.57 20.61 -20.36
N LYS A 485 23.80 21.14 -20.32
CA LYS A 485 24.86 20.65 -19.42
C LYS A 485 24.49 20.77 -17.94
N ALA A 486 23.91 21.90 -17.53
CA ALA A 486 23.43 22.08 -16.16
C ALA A 486 22.30 21.09 -15.82
N LEU A 487 21.35 20.87 -16.74
CA LEU A 487 20.25 19.91 -16.57
C LEU A 487 20.78 18.47 -16.45
N ILE A 488 21.81 18.08 -17.21
CA ILE A 488 22.47 16.76 -17.09
C ILE A 488 23.08 16.59 -15.69
N GLY A 489 23.73 17.63 -15.15
CA GLY A 489 24.24 17.65 -13.77
C GLY A 489 23.12 17.48 -12.73
N VAL A 490 21.97 18.14 -12.92
CA VAL A 490 20.80 17.98 -12.03
C VAL A 490 20.18 16.58 -12.16
N VAL A 491 20.12 15.98 -13.36
CA VAL A 491 19.69 14.59 -13.52
C VAL A 491 20.61 13.63 -12.77
N ALA A 492 21.93 13.81 -12.87
CA ALA A 492 22.89 13.00 -12.11
C ALA A 492 22.68 13.13 -10.60
N PHE A 493 22.50 14.35 -10.08
CA PHE A 493 22.13 14.59 -8.68
C PHE A 493 20.83 13.89 -8.29
N ASN A 494 19.77 14.00 -9.12
CA ASN A 494 18.49 13.36 -8.86
C ASN A 494 18.60 11.83 -8.77
N LEU A 495 19.43 11.19 -9.61
CA LEU A 495 19.69 9.75 -9.53
C LEU A 495 20.25 9.36 -8.14
N PHE A 496 21.22 10.11 -7.62
CA PHE A 496 21.75 9.89 -6.26
C PHE A 496 20.70 10.13 -5.18
N VAL A 497 19.90 11.20 -5.27
CA VAL A 497 18.87 11.51 -4.26
C VAL A 497 17.75 10.45 -4.23
N PHE A 498 17.28 9.96 -5.38
CA PHE A 498 16.26 8.90 -5.45
C PHE A 498 16.75 7.59 -4.81
N VAL A 499 18.01 7.19 -5.08
CA VAL A 499 18.63 6.01 -4.47
C VAL A 499 18.86 6.22 -2.97
N GLY A 500 19.41 7.38 -2.57
CA GLY A 500 19.67 7.74 -1.18
C GLY A 500 18.41 7.74 -0.32
N ALA A 501 17.32 8.35 -0.79
CA ALA A 501 16.02 8.33 -0.12
C ALA A 501 15.48 6.89 0.04
N LYS A 502 15.60 6.04 -0.99
CA LYS A 502 15.19 4.64 -0.92
C LYS A 502 15.99 3.86 0.13
N LEU A 503 17.31 4.03 0.18
CA LEU A 503 18.19 3.39 1.16
C LEU A 503 17.89 3.88 2.59
N TYR A 504 17.71 5.20 2.77
CA TYR A 504 17.36 5.83 4.04
C TYR A 504 16.08 5.25 4.63
N TYR A 505 14.96 5.21 3.90
CA TYR A 505 13.71 4.69 4.44
C TYR A 505 13.74 3.17 4.70
N VAL A 506 14.52 2.39 3.93
CA VAL A 506 14.75 0.96 4.23
C VAL A 506 15.55 0.79 5.53
N TRP A 507 16.57 1.61 5.77
CA TRP A 507 17.33 1.60 7.01
C TRP A 507 16.48 2.04 8.22
N VAL A 508 15.69 3.12 8.10
CA VAL A 508 14.76 3.59 9.15
C VAL A 508 13.76 2.49 9.52
N ASN A 509 13.16 1.80 8.54
CA ASN A 509 12.24 0.69 8.80
C ASN A 509 12.97 -0.47 9.51
N LYS A 510 14.11 -0.95 8.97
CA LYS A 510 14.88 -2.04 9.59
C LYS A 510 15.28 -1.75 11.05
N LYS A 511 15.63 -0.50 11.38
CA LYS A 511 15.89 -0.08 12.77
C LYS A 511 14.65 -0.25 13.65
N ARG A 512 13.50 0.27 13.21
CA ARG A 512 12.22 0.18 13.95
C ARG A 512 11.68 -1.24 14.02
N ASP A 513 11.92 -2.08 13.03
CA ASP A 513 11.59 -3.51 13.09
C ASP A 513 12.45 -4.23 14.13
N LYS A 514 13.74 -3.91 14.26
CA LYS A 514 14.58 -4.46 15.33
C LYS A 514 14.06 -4.03 16.71
N GLU A 515 13.76 -2.75 16.89
CA GLU A 515 13.27 -2.19 18.16
C GLU A 515 11.86 -2.71 18.51
N TRP A 516 10.94 -2.73 17.55
CA TRP A 516 9.57 -3.23 17.75
C TRP A 516 9.51 -4.73 18.01
N ASN A 517 10.32 -5.54 17.32
CA ASN A 517 10.30 -6.99 17.51
C ASN A 517 11.03 -7.44 18.78
N ALA A 518 11.88 -6.59 19.38
CA ALA A 518 12.51 -6.87 20.68
C ALA A 518 11.57 -6.70 21.89
N MET A 519 10.56 -5.82 21.80
CA MET A 519 9.59 -5.62 22.89
C MET A 519 8.68 -6.85 23.08
N SER A 520 8.31 -7.15 24.32
CA SER A 520 7.25 -8.10 24.67
C SER A 520 5.85 -7.59 24.29
N ARG A 521 4.79 -8.36 24.62
CA ARG A 521 3.40 -7.97 24.34
C ARG A 521 2.96 -6.79 25.22
N THR A 522 3.18 -6.87 26.52
CA THR A 522 2.81 -5.84 27.50
C THR A 522 3.56 -4.54 27.23
N GLU A 523 4.86 -4.58 26.92
CA GLU A 523 5.62 -3.38 26.53
C GLU A 523 5.08 -2.71 25.27
N LYS A 524 4.56 -3.47 24.30
CA LYS A 524 3.91 -2.91 23.10
C LYS A 524 2.57 -2.27 23.45
N GLU A 525 1.78 -2.89 24.30
CA GLU A 525 0.48 -2.37 24.76
C GLU A 525 0.70 -1.06 25.56
N THR A 526 1.59 -1.07 26.57
CA THR A 526 2.01 0.13 27.31
C THR A 526 2.62 1.20 26.40
N TYR A 527 3.47 0.85 25.41
CA TYR A 527 4.00 1.83 24.45
C TYR A 527 2.87 2.52 23.68
N LEU A 528 1.84 1.78 23.22
CA LEU A 528 0.74 2.36 22.47
C LEU A 528 -0.12 3.30 23.32
N GLU A 529 -0.25 3.03 24.62
CA GLU A 529 -0.95 3.86 25.60
C GLU A 529 -0.17 5.13 26.02
N THR A 530 1.15 5.01 26.26
CA THR A 530 1.95 6.08 26.86
C THR A 530 2.81 6.88 25.87
N THR A 531 2.89 6.49 24.61
CA THR A 531 3.83 7.12 23.65
C THR A 531 3.48 8.56 23.32
N THR A 532 4.43 9.46 23.60
CA THR A 532 4.38 10.86 23.18
C THR A 532 4.76 11.05 21.70
N ALA A 533 5.26 10.00 21.03
CA ALA A 533 5.68 10.06 19.64
C ALA A 533 4.47 10.13 18.69
N LYS A 534 4.54 11.03 17.70
CA LYS A 534 3.44 11.33 16.78
C LYS A 534 3.82 10.96 15.34
N GLY A 535 2.84 10.42 14.61
CA GLY A 535 2.96 10.12 13.20
C GLY A 535 4.17 9.24 12.86
N ASN A 536 4.99 9.71 11.94
CA ASN A 536 6.12 8.97 11.41
C ASN A 536 7.30 8.78 12.39
N LYS A 537 7.25 9.34 13.60
CA LYS A 537 8.28 9.19 14.65
C LYS A 537 8.00 8.00 15.59
N ARG A 538 6.86 7.31 15.44
CA ARG A 538 6.50 6.13 16.26
C ARG A 538 7.20 4.85 15.81
N LEU A 539 7.33 3.88 16.73
CA LEU A 539 7.95 2.57 16.49
C LEU A 539 7.04 1.58 15.73
N ASP A 540 5.72 1.77 15.76
CA ASP A 540 4.74 0.99 14.97
C ASP A 540 4.66 1.44 13.50
N PHE A 541 5.12 2.65 13.19
CA PHE A 541 5.05 3.24 11.85
C PHE A 541 6.15 2.72 10.89
N ARG A 542 5.79 2.48 9.63
CA ARG A 542 6.73 2.11 8.54
C ARG A 542 6.64 3.09 7.37
N ALA A 543 7.80 3.61 6.95
CA ALA A 543 7.90 4.57 5.86
C ALA A 543 7.91 3.89 4.48
N GLY A 544 7.18 4.45 3.52
CA GLY A 544 7.28 4.13 2.08
C GLY A 544 6.84 2.72 1.61
N SER A 545 6.54 1.78 2.50
CA SER A 545 6.20 0.39 2.16
C SER A 545 5.00 -0.15 2.95
N ARG A 546 4.08 -0.83 2.25
CA ARG A 546 3.23 -1.86 2.88
C ARG A 546 4.02 -3.17 2.86
N ASP A 547 4.80 -3.43 3.91
CA ASP A 547 5.32 -4.79 4.10
C ASP A 547 4.16 -5.73 4.37
N SER A 548 4.10 -6.80 3.57
CA SER A 548 2.89 -7.61 3.46
C SER A 548 2.86 -8.69 4.53
N ALA A 549 2.23 -8.34 5.65
CA ALA A 549 1.56 -9.31 6.52
C ALA A 549 0.52 -10.15 5.72
N LEU A 550 -0.34 -10.91 6.40
CA LEU A 550 -1.53 -11.43 5.71
C LEU A 550 -2.27 -10.26 5.07
N THR A 551 -2.67 -10.42 3.81
CA THR A 551 -3.64 -9.49 3.21
C THR A 551 -4.88 -9.48 4.10
N ASN A 552 -5.64 -8.38 4.14
CA ASN A 552 -6.82 -8.31 5.04
C ASN A 552 -7.81 -9.46 4.73
N HIS A 553 -7.90 -9.88 3.47
CA HIS A 553 -8.57 -11.12 3.05
C HIS A 553 -8.00 -12.36 3.77
N GLY A 554 -6.70 -12.59 3.72
CA GLY A 554 -6.04 -13.67 4.47
C GLY A 554 -6.20 -13.56 5.99
N TYR A 555 -6.26 -12.34 6.54
CA TYR A 555 -6.54 -12.10 7.96
C TYR A 555 -7.95 -12.59 8.31
N HIS A 556 -9.01 -12.12 7.62
CA HIS A 556 -10.37 -12.64 7.80
C HIS A 556 -10.44 -14.17 7.60
N GLN A 557 -9.70 -14.74 6.63
CA GLN A 557 -9.64 -16.20 6.43
C GLN A 557 -9.00 -16.95 7.61
N ALA A 558 -8.05 -16.34 8.33
CA ALA A 558 -7.39 -16.92 9.49
C ALA A 558 -8.19 -16.69 10.79
N THR A 559 -8.80 -15.52 10.97
CA THR A 559 -9.75 -15.26 12.07
C THR A 559 -10.92 -16.23 12.01
N ARG A 560 -11.54 -16.40 10.83
CA ARG A 560 -12.62 -17.38 10.65
C ARG A 560 -12.16 -18.83 10.84
N LEU A 561 -10.92 -19.17 10.52
CA LEU A 561 -10.36 -20.51 10.80
C LEU A 561 -10.27 -20.76 12.31
N GLY A 562 -9.76 -19.79 13.08
CA GLY A 562 -9.73 -19.87 14.55
C GLY A 562 -11.13 -19.97 15.17
N ALA A 563 -12.05 -19.11 14.73
CA ALA A 563 -13.44 -19.12 15.20
C ALA A 563 -14.17 -20.44 14.83
N HIS A 564 -13.90 -21.01 13.65
CA HIS A 564 -14.43 -22.30 13.23
C HIS A 564 -13.93 -23.45 14.11
N PHE A 565 -12.63 -23.52 14.41
CA PHE A 565 -12.10 -24.53 15.33
C PHE A 565 -12.65 -24.37 16.76
N ALA A 566 -12.82 -23.13 17.25
CA ALA A 566 -13.48 -22.88 18.53
C ALA A 566 -14.97 -23.30 18.53
N GLY A 567 -15.67 -23.10 17.41
CA GLY A 567 -17.07 -23.50 17.19
C GLY A 567 -17.27 -25.02 17.06
N LEU A 568 -16.30 -25.74 16.48
CA LEU A 568 -16.20 -27.21 16.52
C LEU A 568 -15.88 -27.75 17.93
N GLY A 569 -15.68 -26.87 18.92
CA GLY A 569 -15.41 -27.22 20.30
C GLY A 569 -13.95 -27.51 20.63
N LEU A 570 -13.04 -27.45 19.64
CA LEU A 570 -11.63 -27.82 19.81
C LEU A 570 -10.88 -26.89 20.76
N VAL A 571 -10.23 -27.48 21.77
CA VAL A 571 -9.26 -26.82 22.65
C VAL A 571 -7.89 -27.38 22.29
N PHE A 572 -6.97 -26.53 21.82
CA PHE A 572 -5.62 -26.96 21.44
C PHE A 572 -4.75 -27.01 22.69
N THR A 573 -3.98 -28.07 22.84
CA THR A 573 -2.92 -28.21 23.84
C THR A 573 -1.59 -27.65 23.34
N HIS A 574 -1.35 -27.75 22.03
CA HIS A 574 -0.11 -27.36 21.39
C HIS A 574 -0.38 -26.69 20.04
N ILE A 575 0.30 -25.57 19.75
CA ILE A 575 0.24 -24.87 18.47
C ILE A 575 1.65 -24.65 17.94
N PHE A 576 2.07 -25.50 17.00
CA PHE A 576 3.35 -25.36 16.30
C PHE A 576 3.18 -24.50 15.04
N SER A 577 4.18 -23.68 14.71
CA SER A 577 4.17 -22.87 13.50
C SER A 577 5.56 -22.72 12.89
N SER A 578 5.64 -22.59 11.56
CA SER A 578 6.85 -22.00 10.97
C SER A 578 6.99 -20.53 11.39
N HIS A 579 8.20 -20.06 11.63
CA HIS A 579 8.48 -18.68 12.05
C HIS A 579 8.20 -17.62 10.97
N LEU A 580 7.92 -18.03 9.73
CA LEU A 580 7.54 -17.14 8.63
C LEU A 580 6.24 -16.41 8.95
N GLN A 581 6.20 -15.09 8.72
CA GLN A 581 5.14 -14.20 9.21
C GLN A 581 3.71 -14.62 8.87
N ARG A 582 3.47 -15.31 7.74
CA ARG A 582 2.12 -15.78 7.38
C ARG A 582 1.64 -16.87 8.33
N ALA A 583 2.44 -17.93 8.48
CA ALA A 583 2.11 -19.05 9.35
C ALA A 583 2.01 -18.61 10.80
N ALA A 584 3.01 -17.88 11.31
CA ALA A 584 3.03 -17.41 12.70
C ALA A 584 1.81 -16.54 13.06
N LYS A 585 1.33 -15.69 12.14
CA LYS A 585 0.13 -14.87 12.35
C LYS A 585 -1.17 -15.68 12.22
N THR A 586 -1.23 -16.69 11.34
CA THR A 586 -2.37 -17.63 11.29
C THR A 586 -2.46 -18.45 12.59
N ALA A 587 -1.32 -18.94 13.11
CA ALA A 587 -1.26 -19.65 14.38
C ALA A 587 -1.66 -18.77 15.58
N ALA A 588 -1.22 -17.51 15.60
CA ALA A 588 -1.65 -16.54 16.62
C ALA A 588 -3.17 -16.31 16.59
N LEU A 589 -3.78 -16.14 15.41
CA LEU A 589 -5.23 -15.97 15.28
C LEU A 589 -6.03 -17.22 15.67
N ILE A 590 -5.48 -18.42 15.46
CA ILE A 590 -6.07 -19.67 15.95
C ILE A 590 -6.06 -19.69 17.49
N ARG A 591 -4.94 -19.35 18.14
CA ARG A 591 -4.85 -19.23 19.60
C ARG A 591 -5.81 -18.17 20.15
N ASP A 592 -5.84 -16.98 19.54
CA ASP A 592 -6.60 -15.84 20.05
C ASP A 592 -8.12 -16.09 20.04
N ALA A 593 -8.62 -16.90 19.10
CA ALA A 593 -10.01 -17.39 19.11
C ALA A 593 -10.34 -18.28 20.32
N GLN A 594 -9.34 -18.97 20.90
CA GLN A 594 -9.53 -19.81 22.10
C GLN A 594 -9.54 -18.96 23.38
N VAL A 595 -8.73 -17.89 23.43
CA VAL A 595 -8.79 -16.87 24.50
C VAL A 595 -10.20 -16.30 24.63
N MET A 596 -10.84 -15.97 23.50
CA MET A 596 -12.18 -15.36 23.47
C MET A 596 -13.32 -16.30 23.90
N ARG A 597 -13.10 -17.62 23.95
CA ARG A 597 -14.14 -18.60 24.29
C ARG A 597 -14.49 -18.62 25.79
N GLY A 598 -13.59 -18.13 26.65
CA GLY A 598 -13.79 -18.06 28.11
C GLY A 598 -13.76 -19.43 28.78
N THR A 599 -12.61 -19.83 29.33
CA THR A 599 -12.41 -21.12 30.02
C THR A 599 -13.12 -21.14 31.40
N THR A 600 -14.42 -21.38 31.39
CA THR A 600 -15.26 -21.53 32.60
C THR A 600 -15.23 -22.93 33.21
N SER A 601 -14.28 -23.80 32.81
CA SER A 601 -14.07 -25.13 33.37
C SER A 601 -12.62 -25.58 33.19
N SER A 602 -11.95 -25.91 34.29
CA SER A 602 -10.51 -26.24 34.43
C SER A 602 -9.53 -25.10 34.09
N ALA A 603 -8.40 -25.05 34.82
CA ALA A 603 -7.44 -23.95 34.78
C ALA A 603 -6.27 -24.28 33.82
N THR A 604 -6.48 -24.08 32.53
CA THR A 604 -5.43 -24.26 31.50
C THR A 604 -5.29 -22.97 30.69
N GLU A 605 -4.09 -22.37 30.67
CA GLU A 605 -3.83 -21.20 29.82
C GLU A 605 -3.82 -21.61 28.33
N PRO A 606 -4.30 -20.74 27.41
CA PRO A 606 -4.30 -21.03 25.98
C PRO A 606 -2.85 -21.11 25.45
N PRO A 607 -2.51 -22.13 24.65
CA PRO A 607 -1.13 -22.53 24.42
C PRO A 607 -0.28 -21.47 23.71
N ALA A 608 0.99 -21.40 24.08
CA ALA A 608 1.98 -20.59 23.37
C ALA A 608 2.17 -21.12 21.94
N VAL A 609 2.29 -20.20 20.97
CA VAL A 609 2.62 -20.56 19.58
C VAL A 609 4.12 -20.84 19.49
N VAL A 610 4.49 -22.12 19.39
CA VAL A 610 5.87 -22.57 19.29
C VAL A 610 6.37 -22.39 17.85
N THR A 611 7.22 -21.39 17.63
CA THR A 611 7.74 -21.05 16.29
C THR A 611 9.05 -21.78 15.99
N LEU A 612 9.00 -22.73 15.05
CA LEU A 612 10.10 -23.62 14.72
C LEU A 612 10.72 -23.29 13.35
N PRO A 613 12.07 -23.16 13.25
CA PRO A 613 12.76 -23.05 11.97
C PRO A 613 12.60 -24.27 11.06
N ILE A 614 12.60 -25.48 11.62
CA ILE A 614 12.47 -26.74 10.86
C ILE A 614 11.11 -26.89 10.14
N LEU A 615 10.09 -26.13 10.54
CA LEU A 615 8.79 -26.08 9.86
C LEU A 615 8.77 -25.11 8.65
N MET A 616 9.86 -24.43 8.30
CA MET A 616 9.92 -23.52 7.14
C MET A 616 10.00 -24.26 5.79
N GLU A 617 9.57 -23.65 4.69
CA GLU A 617 9.96 -24.05 3.33
C GLU A 617 11.24 -23.31 2.95
N GLN A 618 12.29 -24.02 2.51
CA GLN A 618 13.60 -23.46 2.20
C GLN A 618 13.89 -23.54 0.70
N ASP A 619 14.80 -22.68 0.25
CA ASP A 619 15.44 -22.68 -1.06
C ASP A 619 14.54 -23.12 -2.23
N PHE A 620 13.67 -22.21 -2.71
CA PHE A 620 12.88 -22.37 -3.94
C PHE A 620 13.76 -22.30 -5.22
N GLY A 621 15.04 -22.66 -5.11
CA GLY A 621 16.07 -22.63 -6.14
C GLY A 621 16.46 -21.24 -6.60
N PHE A 622 17.25 -21.21 -7.68
CA PHE A 622 17.90 -20.03 -8.26
C PHE A 622 17.03 -18.78 -8.46
N TYR A 623 15.70 -18.92 -8.48
CA TYR A 623 14.74 -17.83 -8.67
C TYR A 623 14.05 -17.34 -7.39
N GLU A 624 14.38 -17.88 -6.21
CA GLU A 624 13.97 -17.28 -4.93
C GLU A 624 14.58 -15.88 -4.76
N GLY A 625 13.82 -14.95 -4.15
CA GLY A 625 14.18 -13.54 -3.98
C GLY A 625 14.27 -12.72 -5.28
N LYS A 626 14.52 -13.35 -6.43
CA LYS A 626 14.73 -12.71 -7.74
C LYS A 626 13.42 -12.23 -8.37
N LYS A 627 13.49 -11.05 -9.01
CA LYS A 627 12.35 -10.34 -9.58
C LYS A 627 11.77 -11.10 -10.77
N PHE A 628 10.50 -10.87 -11.08
CA PHE A 628 9.85 -11.49 -12.25
C PHE A 628 10.59 -11.19 -13.58
N SER A 629 11.18 -10.00 -13.71
CA SER A 629 12.03 -9.61 -14.86
C SER A 629 13.33 -10.42 -15.00
N GLU A 630 13.85 -10.98 -13.90
CA GLU A 630 15.05 -11.82 -13.88
C GLU A 630 14.72 -13.29 -14.27
N ARG A 631 13.45 -13.58 -14.61
CA ARG A 631 12.93 -14.88 -15.09
C ARG A 631 12.59 -14.88 -16.59
N VAL A 632 13.10 -13.90 -17.35
CA VAL A 632 12.73 -13.58 -18.74
C VAL A 632 13.97 -13.73 -19.64
N ALA A 633 13.91 -14.31 -20.84
CA ALA A 633 12.93 -15.23 -21.40
C ALA A 633 13.58 -15.99 -22.57
N ASP A 634 13.13 -17.22 -22.84
CA ASP A 634 13.47 -17.95 -24.07
C ASP A 634 12.22 -18.58 -24.68
N GLY A 635 12.08 -18.42 -26.00
CA GLY A 635 10.98 -19.00 -26.77
C GLY A 635 11.30 -20.41 -27.23
N LYS A 636 10.31 -21.32 -27.12
CA LYS A 636 10.23 -22.61 -27.84
C LYS A 636 11.37 -23.64 -27.64
N HIS A 637 12.40 -23.40 -26.82
CA HIS A 637 13.41 -24.41 -26.48
C HIS A 637 13.16 -25.07 -25.10
N PRO A 638 13.48 -26.38 -24.94
CA PRO A 638 13.12 -27.13 -23.74
C PRO A 638 14.00 -26.76 -22.53
N VAL A 639 13.34 -26.44 -21.41
CA VAL A 639 13.90 -25.95 -20.13
C VAL A 639 15.15 -26.71 -19.63
N LYS A 640 15.30 -27.99 -19.97
CA LYS A 640 16.41 -28.85 -19.52
C LYS A 640 17.80 -28.37 -19.95
N GLN A 641 17.98 -27.86 -21.17
CA GLN A 641 19.31 -27.49 -21.66
C GLN A 641 19.89 -26.26 -20.92
N HIS A 642 19.09 -25.20 -20.74
CA HIS A 642 19.55 -24.02 -19.99
C HIS A 642 19.79 -24.30 -18.50
N HIS A 643 19.11 -25.29 -17.93
CA HIS A 643 19.30 -25.74 -16.55
C HIS A 643 20.68 -26.38 -16.33
N GLN A 644 21.20 -27.11 -17.31
CA GLN A 644 22.56 -27.69 -17.24
C GLN A 644 23.62 -26.61 -17.43
N ALA A 645 23.46 -25.70 -18.40
CA ALA A 645 24.40 -24.62 -18.66
C ALA A 645 24.59 -23.66 -17.46
N ARG A 646 23.50 -23.33 -16.74
CA ARG A 646 23.59 -22.50 -15.52
C ARG A 646 24.08 -23.28 -14.30
N LYS A 647 23.87 -24.59 -14.23
CA LYS A 647 24.43 -25.44 -13.17
C LYS A 647 25.96 -25.56 -13.28
N ALA A 648 26.52 -25.45 -14.48
CA ALA A 648 27.96 -25.38 -14.71
C ALA A 648 28.61 -24.04 -14.30
N SER A 649 27.84 -22.96 -14.09
CA SER A 649 28.39 -21.63 -13.76
C SER A 649 28.42 -21.29 -12.27
N GLY A 650 28.21 -22.27 -11.38
CA GLY A 650 28.36 -22.14 -9.92
C GLY A 650 27.26 -21.32 -9.19
N GLU A 651 26.64 -20.33 -9.83
CA GLU A 651 25.58 -19.50 -9.22
C GLU A 651 24.23 -20.21 -9.02
N PHE A 652 24.05 -21.43 -9.54
CA PHE A 652 22.76 -22.11 -9.53
C PHE A 652 22.48 -22.85 -8.22
N VAL A 653 21.73 -22.20 -7.33
CA VAL A 653 21.05 -22.86 -6.20
C VAL A 653 19.95 -23.78 -6.75
N ASP A 654 20.04 -25.09 -6.49
CA ASP A 654 18.94 -26.02 -6.79
C ASP A 654 17.74 -25.75 -5.87
N VAL A 655 16.54 -26.18 -6.28
CA VAL A 655 15.38 -26.24 -5.37
C VAL A 655 15.65 -27.25 -4.27
N GLU A 656 15.26 -26.96 -3.03
CA GLU A 656 15.38 -27.87 -1.88
C GLU A 656 14.97 -29.29 -2.26
N SER A 657 15.85 -30.26 -1.98
CA SER A 657 15.57 -31.65 -2.30
C SER A 657 14.42 -32.19 -1.46
N LYS A 658 13.64 -33.12 -2.03
CA LYS A 658 12.58 -33.83 -1.30
C LYS A 658 13.12 -34.62 -0.10
N ASP A 659 14.43 -34.87 -0.09
CA ASP A 659 15.14 -35.58 0.97
C ASP A 659 15.55 -34.62 2.09
N SER A 660 15.98 -33.39 1.79
CA SER A 660 16.14 -32.30 2.80
C SER A 660 14.81 -31.95 3.45
N LEU A 661 13.79 -31.63 2.65
CA LEU A 661 12.43 -31.35 3.12
C LEU A 661 11.80 -32.58 3.83
N GLY A 662 12.30 -33.78 3.52
CA GLY A 662 11.96 -35.02 4.19
C GLY A 662 12.61 -35.12 5.57
N GLN A 663 13.94 -34.97 5.63
CA GLN A 663 14.72 -34.98 6.87
C GLN A 663 14.22 -33.95 7.88
N ARG A 664 13.94 -32.70 7.45
CA ARG A 664 13.41 -31.66 8.35
C ARG A 664 11.99 -31.96 8.85
N ALA A 665 11.19 -32.66 8.05
CA ALA A 665 9.88 -33.16 8.48
C ALA A 665 10.03 -34.35 9.44
N ASP A 666 10.99 -35.24 9.21
CA ASP A 666 11.34 -36.33 10.13
C ASP A 666 11.83 -35.79 11.48
N THR A 667 12.78 -34.83 11.50
CA THR A 667 13.22 -34.14 12.73
C THR A 667 12.05 -33.54 13.50
N PHE A 668 11.09 -32.87 12.84
CA PHE A 668 9.91 -32.35 13.54
C PHE A 668 9.02 -33.47 14.13
N LEU A 669 8.91 -34.61 13.43
CA LEU A 669 8.15 -35.76 13.93
C LEU A 669 8.84 -36.41 15.14
N ASP A 670 10.15 -36.62 15.07
CA ASP A 670 10.95 -37.23 16.15
C ASP A 670 11.07 -36.33 17.38
N ASP A 671 11.39 -35.04 17.20
CA ASP A 671 11.72 -34.12 18.31
C ASP A 671 10.50 -33.43 18.94
N HIS A 672 9.36 -33.37 18.24
CA HIS A 672 8.20 -32.60 18.70
C HIS A 672 6.84 -33.31 18.63
N LEU A 673 6.53 -34.08 17.57
CA LEU A 673 5.18 -34.67 17.44
C LEU A 673 5.04 -36.02 18.16
N LEU A 674 5.95 -36.96 17.91
CA LEU A 674 5.89 -38.31 18.49
C LEU A 674 6.06 -38.33 20.02
N PRO A 675 6.89 -37.48 20.66
CA PRO A 675 6.98 -37.42 22.13
C PRO A 675 5.63 -37.12 22.80
N LEU A 676 4.84 -36.20 22.22
CA LEU A 676 3.50 -35.82 22.72
C LEU A 676 2.46 -36.95 22.56
N LEU A 677 2.67 -37.87 21.61
CA LEU A 677 1.83 -39.06 21.46
C LEU A 677 2.27 -40.22 22.38
N GLY A 678 3.50 -40.19 22.89
CA GLY A 678 4.05 -41.22 23.79
C GLY A 678 3.90 -40.94 25.28
N SER A 679 3.67 -39.70 25.68
CA SER A 679 3.67 -39.26 27.07
C SER A 679 2.38 -39.64 27.84
N LYS A 680 2.38 -40.78 28.53
CA LYS A 680 1.35 -41.18 29.52
C LYS A 680 1.31 -40.30 30.80
N ALA A 681 1.82 -39.07 30.75
CA ALA A 681 2.13 -38.23 31.91
C ALA A 681 1.11 -37.11 32.17
N GLU A 682 0.29 -36.74 31.18
CA GLU A 682 -0.71 -35.68 31.30
C GLU A 682 -2.13 -36.26 31.20
N SER A 683 -3.06 -35.75 31.99
CA SER A 683 -4.44 -36.25 32.08
C SER A 683 -5.38 -35.65 31.03
N ILE A 684 -4.86 -35.27 29.87
CA ILE A 684 -5.56 -34.52 28.81
C ILE A 684 -5.08 -35.06 27.46
N ASP A 685 -6.01 -35.43 26.58
CA ASP A 685 -5.67 -35.91 25.23
C ASP A 685 -5.06 -34.77 24.38
N PRO A 686 -3.89 -34.99 23.72
CA PRO A 686 -3.15 -33.93 23.07
C PRO A 686 -3.78 -33.51 21.72
N VAL A 687 -4.59 -32.45 21.74
CA VAL A 687 -5.08 -31.80 20.51
C VAL A 687 -4.03 -30.82 19.98
N ILE A 688 -3.49 -31.05 18.78
CA ILE A 688 -2.31 -30.35 18.24
C ILE A 688 -2.64 -29.62 16.93
N ALA A 689 -2.27 -28.35 16.82
CA ALA A 689 -2.29 -27.59 15.56
C ALA A 689 -0.87 -27.42 14.99
N ILE A 690 -0.70 -27.61 13.68
CA ILE A 690 0.59 -27.44 12.98
C ILE A 690 0.38 -26.50 11.79
N VAL A 691 0.92 -25.30 11.88
CA VAL A 691 0.70 -24.23 10.89
C VAL A 691 1.97 -23.98 10.08
N SER A 692 1.97 -24.46 8.83
CA SER A 692 3.03 -24.18 7.86
C SER A 692 2.48 -24.02 6.44
N HIS A 693 3.38 -23.93 5.48
CA HIS A 693 3.12 -23.81 4.05
C HIS A 693 2.85 -25.20 3.43
N GLY A 694 2.16 -25.23 2.30
CA GLY A 694 1.52 -26.45 1.78
C GLY A 694 2.48 -27.55 1.28
N ILE A 695 3.70 -27.20 0.88
CA ILE A 695 4.71 -28.18 0.44
C ILE A 695 5.35 -28.83 1.68
N MET A 696 5.68 -28.05 2.71
CA MET A 696 6.15 -28.58 3.99
C MET A 696 5.08 -29.46 4.66
N LEU A 697 3.82 -29.00 4.74
CA LEU A 697 2.72 -29.81 5.26
C LEU A 697 2.50 -31.10 4.44
N SER A 698 2.66 -31.05 3.12
CA SER A 698 2.60 -32.25 2.27
C SER A 698 3.81 -33.19 2.42
N SER A 699 4.98 -32.70 2.82
CA SER A 699 6.14 -33.52 3.18
C SER A 699 5.91 -34.20 4.53
N LEU A 700 5.48 -33.40 5.52
CA LEU A 700 5.16 -33.82 6.87
C LEU A 700 4.10 -34.94 6.90
N TRP A 701 3.01 -34.80 6.14
CA TRP A 701 2.01 -35.87 6.01
C TRP A 701 2.61 -37.19 5.48
N LYS A 702 3.52 -37.15 4.51
CA LYS A 702 4.14 -38.37 3.95
C LYS A 702 5.10 -39.03 4.92
N ARG A 703 5.88 -38.23 5.66
CA ARG A 703 6.78 -38.75 6.70
C ARG A 703 6.00 -39.30 7.89
N LEU A 704 4.87 -38.69 8.27
CA LEU A 704 3.95 -39.25 9.25
C LEU A 704 3.30 -40.56 8.75
N LEU A 705 2.82 -40.58 7.50
CA LEU A 705 2.19 -41.77 6.90
C LEU A 705 3.13 -42.98 6.84
N SER A 706 4.43 -42.78 6.64
CA SER A 706 5.44 -43.85 6.67
C SER A 706 5.83 -44.31 8.07
N ARG A 707 5.35 -43.65 9.13
CA ARG A 707 5.56 -44.01 10.54
C ARG A 707 4.33 -44.62 11.22
N LEU A 708 3.19 -44.61 10.54
CA LEU A 708 1.94 -45.24 10.97
C LEU A 708 1.95 -46.75 10.67
N PRO A 709 1.34 -47.60 11.52
CA PRO A 709 1.29 -49.05 11.24
C PRO A 709 0.54 -49.38 9.95
N GLU A 710 0.90 -50.48 9.29
CA GLU A 710 0.20 -50.90 8.06
C GLU A 710 -1.31 -51.05 8.27
N ARG A 711 -2.09 -50.55 7.30
CA ARG A 711 -3.57 -50.60 7.29
C ARG A 711 -4.26 -49.90 8.47
N SER A 712 -3.52 -49.14 9.30
CA SER A 712 -4.05 -48.35 10.42
C SER A 712 -4.87 -47.12 9.99
N VAL A 713 -4.60 -46.60 8.79
CA VAL A 713 -5.20 -45.36 8.26
C VAL A 713 -6.54 -45.63 7.57
N LYS A 714 -7.57 -44.89 7.98
CA LYS A 714 -8.95 -44.99 7.47
C LYS A 714 -9.46 -43.60 7.07
N LEU A 715 -10.36 -43.55 6.09
CA LEU A 715 -11.15 -42.37 5.76
C LEU A 715 -12.47 -42.41 6.54
N THR A 716 -13.05 -41.25 6.87
CA THR A 716 -14.46 -41.17 7.28
C THR A 716 -15.38 -41.65 6.15
N LYS A 717 -16.59 -42.14 6.50
CA LYS A 717 -17.56 -42.69 5.53
C LYS A 717 -17.89 -41.70 4.41
N GLU A 718 -17.95 -40.41 4.74
CA GLU A 718 -18.27 -39.32 3.80
C GLU A 718 -17.14 -39.06 2.80
N LEU A 719 -15.88 -39.03 3.25
CA LEU A 719 -14.71 -38.93 2.36
C LEU A 719 -14.58 -40.17 1.48
N ALA A 720 -14.77 -41.36 2.05
CA ALA A 720 -14.70 -42.64 1.34
C ALA A 720 -15.74 -42.76 0.21
N ALA A 721 -16.95 -42.21 0.40
CA ALA A 721 -17.98 -42.17 -0.63
C ALA A 721 -17.70 -41.15 -1.75
N THR A 722 -16.88 -40.13 -1.49
CA THR A 722 -16.77 -38.94 -2.35
C THR A 722 -15.51 -38.90 -3.22
N ALA A 723 -14.42 -39.59 -2.84
CA ALA A 723 -13.12 -39.37 -3.48
C ALA A 723 -12.23 -40.62 -3.64
N SER A 724 -11.77 -40.86 -4.86
CA SER A 724 -10.61 -41.72 -5.16
C SER A 724 -9.31 -41.01 -4.76
N VAL A 725 -8.92 -41.17 -3.49
CA VAL A 725 -7.71 -40.59 -2.89
C VAL A 725 -6.62 -41.65 -2.71
N THR A 726 -5.44 -41.41 -3.26
CA THR A 726 -4.22 -42.13 -2.87
C THR A 726 -3.68 -41.48 -1.59
N LEU A 727 -3.42 -42.25 -0.53
CA LEU A 727 -3.02 -41.67 0.78
C LEU A 727 -1.75 -40.82 0.70
N GLU A 728 -0.79 -41.15 -0.17
CA GLU A 728 0.41 -40.34 -0.43
C GLU A 728 0.13 -38.97 -1.09
N HIS A 729 -1.08 -38.77 -1.65
CA HIS A 729 -1.39 -37.64 -2.51
C HIS A 729 -2.80 -37.09 -2.27
N LEU A 730 -3.02 -36.50 -1.09
CA LEU A 730 -4.29 -35.89 -0.66
C LEU A 730 -4.73 -34.66 -1.51
N GLY A 731 -3.93 -34.25 -2.50
CA GLY A 731 -4.29 -33.21 -3.48
C GLY A 731 -3.79 -31.80 -3.16
N GLY A 732 -4.37 -30.81 -3.84
CA GLY A 732 -3.94 -29.41 -3.77
C GLY A 732 -4.60 -28.62 -2.64
N TRP A 733 -3.79 -28.09 -1.74
CA TRP A 733 -4.20 -27.33 -0.56
C TRP A 733 -4.60 -25.89 -0.89
N SER A 734 -5.48 -25.30 -0.08
CA SER A 734 -5.81 -23.86 -0.14
C SER A 734 -5.14 -23.08 0.99
N ASN A 735 -4.96 -21.76 0.82
CA ASN A 735 -4.12 -20.92 1.69
C ASN A 735 -4.46 -20.95 3.19
N THR A 736 -5.68 -21.34 3.57
CA THR A 736 -6.12 -21.55 4.95
C THR A 736 -6.97 -22.82 5.08
N GLY A 737 -6.81 -23.78 4.16
CA GLY A 737 -7.49 -25.06 4.21
C GLY A 737 -6.75 -26.06 5.08
N TYR A 738 -7.47 -26.83 5.88
CA TYR A 738 -6.91 -27.71 6.91
C TYR A 738 -7.03 -29.20 6.55
N LEU A 739 -6.15 -30.02 7.14
CA LEU A 739 -6.25 -31.48 7.21
C LEU A 739 -6.52 -31.82 8.68
N GLU A 740 -7.46 -32.72 8.90
CA GLU A 740 -7.89 -33.12 10.23
C GLU A 740 -7.68 -34.63 10.41
N LEU A 741 -6.97 -35.00 11.47
CA LEU A 741 -6.58 -36.36 11.79
C LEU A 741 -7.01 -36.67 13.22
N HIS A 742 -7.77 -37.74 13.42
CA HIS A 742 -8.05 -38.30 14.73
C HIS A 742 -7.22 -39.58 14.89
N MET A 743 -6.32 -39.58 15.88
CA MET A 743 -5.44 -40.72 16.18
C MET A 743 -5.86 -41.34 17.51
N SER A 744 -5.95 -42.68 17.55
CA SER A 744 -6.33 -43.41 18.77
C SER A 744 -5.45 -44.66 18.94
N HIS A 745 -5.17 -45.02 20.19
CA HIS A 745 -4.39 -46.20 20.53
C HIS A 745 -5.26 -47.24 21.25
N ALA A 746 -5.38 -48.44 20.69
CA ALA A 746 -6.06 -49.53 21.36
C ALA A 746 -5.26 -49.99 22.60
N ALA A 747 -5.90 -50.06 23.76
CA ALA A 747 -5.32 -50.80 24.88
C ALA A 747 -5.26 -52.28 24.51
N LEU A 748 -4.14 -52.96 24.84
CA LEU A 748 -4.08 -54.41 24.81
C LEU A 748 -4.77 -54.91 26.08
N ASP A 749 -6.01 -55.36 25.96
CA ASP A 749 -6.69 -56.08 27.04
C ASP A 749 -5.88 -57.34 27.40
N PRO A 750 -5.71 -57.64 28.70
CA PRO A 750 -5.11 -58.91 29.11
C PRO A 750 -6.02 -60.07 28.65
N PRO A 751 -5.44 -61.21 28.19
CA PRO A 751 -6.22 -62.29 27.61
C PRO A 751 -7.23 -62.85 28.63
N SER A 752 -8.51 -62.84 28.24
CA SER A 752 -9.59 -63.32 29.08
C SER A 752 -9.52 -64.84 29.26
N VAL A 753 -9.68 -65.29 30.50
CA VAL A 753 -9.61 -66.72 30.85
C VAL A 753 -10.87 -67.44 30.36
N SER A 754 -10.71 -68.38 29.43
CA SER A 754 -11.73 -69.40 29.15
C SER A 754 -11.11 -70.71 28.66
N SER A 755 -11.53 -71.80 29.30
CA SER A 755 -11.57 -73.17 28.78
C SER A 755 -10.34 -73.73 28.02
N ALA A 756 -9.39 -74.28 28.78
CA ALA A 756 -8.63 -75.46 28.35
C ALA A 756 -8.72 -76.52 29.47
N VAL A 757 -9.11 -77.75 29.11
CA VAL A 757 -9.33 -78.86 30.06
C VAL A 757 -8.07 -79.73 30.14
N THR A 758 -7.74 -80.14 31.37
CA THR A 758 -6.72 -81.12 31.83
C THR A 758 -5.87 -81.86 30.78
N PRO A 759 -4.53 -81.74 30.84
CA PRO A 759 -3.61 -82.72 30.29
C PRO A 759 -3.19 -83.75 31.36
N ASP A 760 -3.50 -85.03 31.15
CA ASP A 760 -2.82 -86.13 31.83
C ASP A 760 -1.49 -86.46 31.11
N VAL A 761 -0.53 -86.96 31.89
CA VAL A 761 0.89 -87.15 31.58
C VAL A 761 1.25 -88.55 32.12
N PRO A 762 2.01 -89.44 31.42
CA PRO A 762 3.48 -89.33 31.50
C PRO A 762 4.40 -90.04 30.45
N ILE A 763 5.72 -89.79 30.60
CA ILE A 763 6.93 -90.46 30.04
C ILE A 763 7.13 -90.40 28.48
N LEU A 764 8.33 -90.44 27.87
CA LEU A 764 9.65 -90.97 28.28
C LEU A 764 10.90 -90.36 27.54
N THR A 765 12.01 -90.11 28.28
CA THR A 765 13.47 -90.10 27.91
C THR A 765 14.17 -89.16 26.87
N SER A 766 15.33 -88.64 27.35
CA SER A 766 16.69 -88.61 26.71
C SER A 766 17.24 -87.35 25.98
N SER A 767 18.58 -87.31 25.86
CA SER A 767 19.49 -86.16 25.57
C SER A 767 20.78 -86.69 24.86
N PRO A 768 21.93 -85.97 24.67
CA PRO A 768 22.26 -84.53 24.63
C PRO A 768 23.30 -84.08 23.51
N SER A 769 23.67 -82.78 23.47
CA SER A 769 25.04 -82.23 23.15
C SER A 769 25.66 -82.33 21.73
N PRO A 770 26.81 -81.65 21.41
CA PRO A 770 27.55 -80.53 22.05
C PRO A 770 27.96 -79.33 21.11
N VAL A 771 28.81 -78.43 21.61
CA VAL A 771 29.38 -77.18 21.00
C VAL A 771 30.72 -77.42 20.25
N PRO A 772 31.31 -76.42 19.55
CA PRO A 772 32.58 -75.84 20.06
C PRO A 772 32.78 -74.29 19.86
N ARG A 773 33.90 -73.77 20.40
CA ARG A 773 34.42 -72.37 20.33
C ARG A 773 35.85 -72.36 19.72
N PRO A 774 36.51 -71.23 19.36
CA PRO A 774 37.16 -70.28 20.31
C PRO A 774 36.96 -68.79 19.85
N GLU A 775 37.79 -67.73 20.00
CA GLU A 775 39.16 -67.46 20.54
C GLU A 775 39.31 -65.97 20.99
N SER A 776 40.54 -65.41 21.09
CA SER A 776 40.90 -64.14 21.76
C SER A 776 42.11 -63.39 21.15
N LEU A 777 42.33 -62.11 21.53
CA LEU A 777 43.63 -61.49 21.91
C LEU A 777 43.53 -59.98 22.30
N THR A 778 44.61 -59.38 22.84
CA THR A 778 44.59 -58.16 23.71
C THR A 778 45.64 -57.04 23.36
N PRO A 779 46.30 -56.24 24.25
CA PRO A 779 45.98 -54.80 24.40
C PRO A 779 47.19 -53.80 24.51
N ALA A 780 46.90 -52.57 25.02
CA ALA A 780 47.81 -51.55 25.64
C ALA A 780 48.58 -50.58 24.66
N ALA A 781 49.20 -49.46 25.08
CA ALA A 781 49.48 -48.89 26.43
C ALA A 781 49.71 -47.33 26.41
N THR A 782 49.51 -46.64 27.57
CA THR A 782 50.24 -45.43 28.13
C THR A 782 50.57 -44.19 27.26
N CYS A 783 50.60 -42.92 27.70
CA CYS A 783 50.25 -42.13 28.92
C CYS A 783 50.30 -40.60 28.51
N THR A 784 50.37 -39.51 29.30
CA THR A 784 50.68 -39.20 30.73
C THR A 784 50.03 -37.83 31.12
N ASP A 785 50.54 -37.15 32.17
CA ASP A 785 50.20 -35.82 32.72
C ASP A 785 50.40 -34.61 31.74
N ASP A 786 49.98 -33.36 32.00
CA ASP A 786 49.67 -32.69 33.29
C ASP A 786 48.64 -31.54 33.16
N SER A 787 48.19 -30.96 34.29
CA SER A 787 47.19 -29.87 34.44
C SER A 787 47.82 -28.59 35.06
N PRO A 788 47.11 -27.45 35.28
CA PRO A 788 45.73 -27.08 34.92
C PRO A 788 45.57 -25.68 34.23
N ARG A 789 44.45 -25.44 33.53
CA ARG A 789 43.52 -24.26 33.66
C ARG A 789 42.56 -24.11 32.45
N LEU A 790 41.46 -23.37 32.68
CA LEU A 790 40.24 -23.27 31.86
C LEU A 790 40.42 -22.64 30.45
N PRO A 791 40.01 -23.33 29.37
CA PRO A 791 39.57 -22.73 28.10
C PRO A 791 38.03 -22.51 28.10
N VAL A 792 37.42 -21.46 27.54
CA VAL A 792 37.53 -20.86 26.19
C VAL A 792 37.13 -21.83 25.07
N ALA A 793 35.84 -21.85 24.71
CA ALA A 793 35.29 -22.79 23.74
C ALA A 793 35.18 -22.19 22.32
N SER A 794 36.02 -22.68 21.39
CA SER A 794 35.89 -22.55 19.93
C SER A 794 36.98 -23.39 19.23
N PRO A 795 36.77 -23.94 18.02
CA PRO A 795 35.52 -24.35 17.38
C PRO A 795 35.49 -25.88 17.08
N VAL A 796 34.33 -26.53 17.18
CA VAL A 796 34.22 -27.96 16.81
C VAL A 796 34.10 -28.12 15.30
N ARG A 797 35.03 -28.89 14.73
CA ARG A 797 35.00 -29.32 13.31
C ARG A 797 34.07 -30.51 13.15
N LEU A 798 33.31 -30.56 12.05
CA LEU A 798 32.48 -31.72 11.71
C LEU A 798 33.37 -32.96 11.47
N THR A 799 33.08 -34.05 12.16
CA THR A 799 33.49 -35.41 11.77
C THR A 799 32.30 -36.13 11.18
N GLU A 800 32.44 -36.65 9.95
CA GLU A 800 31.38 -37.42 9.31
C GLU A 800 31.15 -38.74 10.05
N THR A 801 29.92 -38.95 10.53
CA THR A 801 29.46 -40.25 11.03
C THR A 801 28.33 -40.75 10.15
N THR A 802 28.61 -41.74 9.30
CA THR A 802 27.66 -42.41 8.42
C THR A 802 26.74 -43.37 9.20
N GLY A 803 25.93 -42.81 10.11
CA GLY A 803 24.89 -43.52 10.85
C GLY A 803 23.51 -43.26 10.24
N VAL A 804 22.86 -44.28 9.71
CA VAL A 804 21.43 -44.21 9.37
C VAL A 804 20.64 -44.16 10.68
N SER A 805 20.12 -42.98 11.02
CA SER A 805 19.27 -42.84 12.21
C SER A 805 18.03 -43.72 12.08
N LYS A 806 17.68 -44.45 13.13
CA LYS A 806 16.47 -45.28 13.16
C LYS A 806 15.25 -44.37 13.21
N ILE A 807 14.45 -44.38 12.14
CA ILE A 807 13.17 -43.67 12.07
C ILE A 807 12.29 -44.15 13.23
N CYS A 808 11.78 -43.23 14.06
CA CYS A 808 10.87 -43.58 15.14
C CYS A 808 9.49 -43.94 14.58
N MET A 809 9.10 -45.20 14.78
CA MET A 809 7.80 -45.75 14.38
C MET A 809 6.82 -45.68 15.54
N LEU A 810 5.54 -45.44 15.25
CA LEU A 810 4.47 -45.55 16.25
C LEU A 810 4.25 -47.01 16.67
N SER A 811 3.85 -47.23 17.92
CA SER A 811 3.64 -48.57 18.50
C SER A 811 2.53 -49.36 17.78
N PRO A 812 2.63 -50.70 17.72
CA PRO A 812 1.50 -51.54 17.35
C PRO A 812 0.32 -51.26 18.30
N GLY A 813 -0.82 -50.82 17.76
CA GLY A 813 -1.99 -50.39 18.53
C GLY A 813 -2.58 -49.05 18.07
N TRP A 814 -1.79 -48.20 17.41
CA TRP A 814 -2.29 -46.95 16.82
C TRP A 814 -3.19 -47.19 15.60
N SER A 815 -4.30 -46.44 15.53
CA SER A 815 -5.15 -46.26 14.37
C SER A 815 -5.32 -44.77 14.05
N THR A 816 -5.61 -44.42 12.79
CA THR A 816 -5.75 -43.01 12.37
C THR A 816 -6.92 -42.86 11.42
N VAL A 817 -7.83 -41.95 11.73
CA VAL A 817 -8.96 -41.57 10.89
C VAL A 817 -8.69 -40.19 10.32
N ILE A 818 -8.69 -40.08 8.98
CA ILE A 818 -8.68 -38.78 8.29
C ILE A 818 -10.12 -38.27 8.28
N CYS A 819 -10.38 -37.21 9.03
CA CYS A 819 -11.71 -36.61 9.16
C CYS A 819 -12.02 -35.70 7.97
N THR A 820 -11.12 -34.76 7.68
CA THR A 820 -11.32 -33.67 6.72
C THR A 820 -10.05 -33.45 5.89
N ILE A 821 -10.17 -33.30 4.56
CA ILE A 821 -9.05 -32.99 3.66
C ILE A 821 -9.30 -31.65 2.98
N ASN A 822 -8.40 -30.68 3.19
CA ASN A 822 -8.48 -29.31 2.63
C ASN A 822 -9.84 -28.64 2.94
N GLY A 823 -10.29 -28.74 4.20
CA GLY A 823 -11.54 -28.17 4.71
C GLY A 823 -11.61 -26.66 4.53
N LYS A 824 -12.80 -26.14 4.22
CA LYS A 824 -13.03 -24.74 3.75
C LYS A 824 -14.30 -24.13 4.33
N ASP A 825 -14.84 -24.74 5.37
CA ASP A 825 -16.19 -24.52 5.88
C ASP A 825 -16.29 -23.12 6.51
N HIS A 826 -15.20 -22.70 7.15
CA HIS A 826 -14.89 -21.33 7.60
C HIS A 826 -14.83 -20.27 6.49
N LEU A 827 -14.71 -20.66 5.22
CA LEU A 827 -14.68 -19.75 4.07
C LEU A 827 -16.06 -19.52 3.45
N THR A 828 -17.09 -20.22 3.93
CA THR A 828 -18.47 -20.08 3.43
C THR A 828 -18.94 -18.62 3.51
N GLY A 829 -19.53 -18.13 2.41
CA GLY A 829 -19.99 -16.75 2.29
C GLY A 829 -18.91 -15.66 2.18
N LEU A 830 -17.61 -15.99 2.20
CA LEU A 830 -16.55 -15.00 2.08
C LEU A 830 -16.39 -14.50 0.63
N LYS A 831 -16.83 -13.26 0.36
CA LYS A 831 -16.74 -12.63 -0.96
C LYS A 831 -15.32 -12.15 -1.28
N ARG A 832 -14.84 -12.42 -2.50
CA ARG A 832 -13.49 -12.03 -2.97
C ARG A 832 -13.37 -10.51 -3.13
N THR A 833 -12.50 -9.88 -2.34
CA THR A 833 -12.01 -8.51 -2.62
C THR A 833 -10.87 -8.56 -3.65
N GLY A 834 -10.81 -7.57 -4.56
CA GLY A 834 -9.96 -7.63 -5.75
C GLY A 834 -8.46 -7.43 -5.46
N GLY A 835 -7.67 -8.50 -5.43
CA GLY A 835 -6.26 -8.44 -5.03
C GLY A 835 -5.34 -9.60 -5.44
N GLY A 836 -5.50 -10.16 -6.65
CA GLY A 836 -4.69 -11.29 -7.16
C GLY A 836 -5.17 -12.67 -6.66
N VAL A 837 -4.53 -13.79 -7.02
CA VAL A 837 -3.64 -14.03 -8.17
C VAL A 837 -4.47 -14.65 -9.31
N GLY A 838 -3.99 -14.58 -10.56
CA GLY A 838 -4.68 -15.10 -11.75
C GLY A 838 -5.67 -14.09 -12.34
N SER A 839 -5.55 -13.86 -13.65
CA SER A 839 -6.34 -12.88 -14.39
C SER A 839 -7.55 -13.53 -15.08
N SER A 840 -8.74 -13.28 -14.56
CA SER A 840 -10.00 -13.32 -15.32
C SER A 840 -10.64 -11.93 -15.26
N ARG A 841 -11.54 -11.62 -16.20
CA ARG A 841 -12.47 -10.49 -16.02
C ARG A 841 -13.40 -10.78 -14.82
N HIS A 842 -14.08 -9.75 -14.35
CA HIS A 842 -15.25 -9.92 -13.48
C HIS A 842 -16.26 -10.77 -14.25
N ASP A 843 -16.70 -11.86 -13.64
CA ASP A 843 -17.80 -12.69 -14.09
C ASP A 843 -18.95 -12.49 -13.10
N ASP A 844 -20.03 -11.87 -13.55
CA ASP A 844 -21.18 -11.49 -12.72
C ASP A 844 -21.98 -12.71 -12.23
N LEU A 845 -21.66 -13.92 -12.74
CA LEU A 845 -22.20 -15.19 -12.27
C LEU A 845 -21.48 -15.75 -11.03
N GLN A 846 -20.29 -15.26 -10.68
CA GLN A 846 -19.51 -15.77 -9.53
C GLN A 846 -20.04 -15.24 -8.18
N LYS A 847 -21.02 -15.95 -7.62
CA LYS A 847 -21.66 -15.59 -6.34
C LYS A 847 -20.87 -15.97 -5.08
N SER A 848 -19.90 -16.89 -5.18
CA SER A 848 -19.11 -17.38 -4.04
C SER A 848 -17.74 -17.94 -4.46
N ILE A 849 -16.85 -18.20 -3.49
CA ILE A 849 -15.51 -18.75 -3.76
C ILE A 849 -15.55 -20.23 -4.18
N GLU A 850 -16.63 -20.96 -3.85
CA GLU A 850 -16.81 -22.36 -4.25
C GLU A 850 -16.71 -22.55 -5.77
N TYR A 851 -17.24 -21.61 -6.57
CA TYR A 851 -17.25 -21.68 -8.04
C TYR A 851 -15.86 -21.61 -8.70
N PHE A 852 -14.82 -21.15 -7.98
CA PHE A 852 -13.46 -21.10 -8.54
C PHE A 852 -12.76 -22.47 -8.50
N PHE A 853 -13.16 -23.36 -7.59
CA PHE A 853 -12.67 -24.73 -7.56
C PHE A 853 -13.48 -25.58 -8.54
N LYS A 854 -12.88 -25.93 -9.69
CA LYS A 854 -13.49 -26.87 -10.65
C LYS A 854 -13.99 -28.11 -9.91
N ARG A 855 -15.30 -28.39 -9.96
CA ARG A 855 -15.81 -29.74 -9.69
C ARG A 855 -15.05 -30.71 -10.60
N ARG A 856 -14.51 -31.78 -10.01
CA ARG A 856 -13.96 -32.91 -10.78
C ARG A 856 -15.09 -33.43 -11.66
N LYS A 857 -14.88 -33.54 -12.98
CA LYS A 857 -15.84 -34.22 -13.85
C LYS A 857 -15.99 -35.66 -13.36
N ILE A 858 -17.23 -36.05 -13.09
CA ILE A 858 -17.64 -37.45 -12.94
C ILE A 858 -18.39 -37.71 -14.25
N GLY A 859 -17.66 -38.25 -15.24
CA GLY A 859 -17.99 -38.10 -16.68
C GLY A 859 -17.21 -36.96 -17.34
#